data_AF-A2QMA8-F1
#
_entry.id   AF-A2QMA8-F1
#
_cell.length_a   1.000
_cell.length_b   1.000
_cell.length_c   1.000
_cell.angle_alpha   90.00
_cell.angle_beta   90.00
_cell.angle_gamma   90.00
#
_symmetry.space_group_name_H-M   'P 1'
#
loop_
_entity.id
_entity.type
_entity.pdbx_description
1 polymer ?
#
loop_
_entity_poly.entity_id
_entity_poly.type
_entity_poly.pdbx_seq_one_letter_code
_entity_poly.pdbx_strand_id
1 'polypeptide(L)'
;MGDIDPRTAQGGLHILIAGAGIGGLAAAIALRQQGHRVELFERSRFANEIGAAIHLTPNANSALLRLGIDGTKFGAVETEQPLATIDNKAHAGKWRHKWTLVHRAHLHEALKVASQAPGPGIPAQLHTSSKIVDIDPKNATVTLENGGTFKGDVVIGADGVHSLARSKLPFAKDIKPFSSGKNAFRFLIKRQDALEDPETRSLAMVYSSVDMWDSDEKRVVIYPCANNELLNFVCIHPDTLSTINTSSDWNQEASKEALLEVFKEFNPQVLKMLAKADPYTLRVWPLLDMETLPTWVDDRLAIIGDAAHPFLPYRASGGAMAIEDSVSLAVMLSRDVTREEIPERLKLYEKARHNRASTVQQMTRDSSKPQSVETMEAMTDYIYGHDEFDYSTQLLRKHLWNKLPAKYWRQPIVFGPMPGPRQDWWGRNRVQKSLKSTFQTASIRFKTSRTLLQNLLPNERYSFTDPSTVAYASFSQTRLHGMDWLGGGGYRHLGLYIEGVQYKKTDGEVVKGLYLPILFESLTDPIVSGREELGMPKLYTAIEAHERSNSYHLTTSWEGAVWGHFHLEDLEDQDFSMNPPQNIGKGDLIYRYMPQVGRANKGQPEAEYPVLVPQEEEQKNIPSRITRLRTTKNARIEIDALSWEALPTLHHVISRLAEIPVDEIVSAKVVEGEGVADVSCARRIEFCVTYTVNHDYKYRLEYAYCCRRQYTASYV
;
A
#
# COMPACT_ATOMS: atom_id res chain seq x y z
N MET A 1 -10.28 -24.14 -19.04
CA MET A 1 -10.40 -22.75 -19.54
C MET A 1 -10.87 -21.92 -18.36
N GLY A 2 -9.92 -21.31 -17.64
CA GLY A 2 -10.21 -20.52 -16.44
C GLY A 2 -10.46 -19.07 -16.80
N ASP A 3 -11.47 -18.48 -16.17
CA ASP A 3 -11.93 -17.12 -16.42
C ASP A 3 -10.80 -16.09 -16.33
N ILE A 4 -10.65 -15.38 -17.45
CA ILE A 4 -9.79 -14.23 -17.65
C ILE A 4 -10.37 -13.08 -16.80
N ASP A 5 -9.67 -12.69 -15.72
CA ASP A 5 -9.96 -11.47 -14.96
C ASP A 5 -10.08 -10.29 -15.95
N PRO A 6 -11.16 -9.50 -15.95
CA PRO A 6 -11.34 -8.39 -16.92
C PRO A 6 -10.24 -7.31 -16.87
N ARG A 7 -9.31 -7.34 -15.89
CA ARG A 7 -8.07 -6.54 -15.87
C ARG A 7 -6.94 -7.09 -16.74
N THR A 8 -7.06 -8.32 -17.25
CA THR A 8 -6.01 -8.96 -18.06
C THR A 8 -6.05 -8.59 -19.55
N ALA A 9 -6.96 -7.68 -19.95
CA ALA A 9 -7.12 -7.26 -21.35
C ALA A 9 -6.39 -5.96 -21.75
N GLN A 10 -5.71 -5.25 -20.85
CA GLN A 10 -4.79 -4.16 -21.25
C GLN A 10 -3.34 -4.60 -21.01
N GLY A 11 -2.58 -4.72 -22.09
CA GLY A 11 -1.13 -4.89 -22.02
C GLY A 11 -0.49 -3.76 -21.22
N GLY A 12 0.60 -4.06 -20.51
CA GLY A 12 1.33 -3.06 -19.73
C GLY A 12 1.76 -1.85 -20.56
N LEU A 13 2.10 -0.75 -19.88
CA LEU A 13 2.59 0.47 -20.51
C LEU A 13 3.83 0.22 -21.38
N HIS A 14 3.99 1.03 -22.43
CA HIS A 14 5.25 1.13 -23.18
C HIS A 14 6.07 2.29 -22.61
N ILE A 15 7.21 1.99 -22.00
CA ILE A 15 8.03 2.97 -21.29
C ILE A 15 9.37 3.14 -21.99
N LEU A 16 9.72 4.40 -22.26
CA LEU A 16 10.99 4.80 -22.86
C LEU A 16 11.92 5.35 -21.76
N ILE A 17 13.16 4.89 -21.71
CA ILE A 17 14.16 5.33 -20.71
C ILE A 17 15.32 5.99 -21.45
N ALA A 18 15.59 7.26 -21.14
CA ALA A 18 16.73 7.99 -21.65
C ALA A 18 17.94 7.79 -20.72
N GLY A 19 18.94 7.03 -21.15
CA GLY A 19 20.16 6.73 -20.39
C GLY A 19 20.14 5.32 -19.77
N ALA A 20 21.23 4.58 -19.97
CA ALA A 20 21.41 3.24 -19.42
C ALA A 20 22.50 3.20 -18.33
N GLY A 21 22.50 4.20 -17.44
CA GLY A 21 23.28 4.16 -16.20
C GLY A 21 22.66 3.23 -15.16
N ILE A 22 23.20 3.24 -13.93
CA ILE A 22 22.70 2.41 -12.81
C ILE A 22 21.20 2.64 -12.58
N GLY A 23 20.76 3.90 -12.50
CA GLY A 23 19.34 4.24 -12.33
C GLY A 23 18.47 3.79 -13.51
N GLY A 24 18.88 4.06 -14.74
CA GLY A 24 18.10 3.65 -15.92
C GLY A 24 17.94 2.14 -16.06
N LEU A 25 19.01 1.37 -15.84
CA LEU A 25 18.96 -0.09 -15.87
C LEU A 25 18.17 -0.67 -14.70
N ALA A 26 18.30 -0.13 -13.50
CA ALA A 26 17.49 -0.52 -12.35
C ALA A 26 16.00 -0.23 -12.60
N ALA A 27 15.66 0.94 -13.16
CA ALA A 27 14.29 1.29 -13.54
C ALA A 27 13.74 0.34 -14.61
N ALA A 28 14.56 -0.05 -15.59
CA ALA A 28 14.13 -1.01 -16.60
C ALA A 28 13.77 -2.37 -16.01
N ILE A 29 14.58 -2.90 -15.09
CA ILE A 29 14.29 -4.14 -14.37
C ILE A 29 13.01 -3.98 -13.54
N ALA A 30 12.90 -2.91 -12.77
CA ALA A 30 11.77 -2.67 -11.87
C ALA A 30 10.44 -2.56 -12.64
N LEU A 31 10.43 -1.80 -13.74
CA LEU A 31 9.24 -1.54 -14.54
C LEU A 31 8.81 -2.75 -15.38
N ARG A 32 9.76 -3.52 -15.94
CA ARG A 32 9.39 -4.75 -16.66
C ARG A 32 8.80 -5.80 -15.71
N GLN A 33 9.25 -5.87 -14.45
CA GLN A 33 8.67 -6.77 -13.44
C GLN A 33 7.21 -6.43 -13.13
N GLN A 34 6.76 -5.19 -13.36
CA GLN A 34 5.34 -4.78 -13.32
C GLN A 34 4.55 -5.18 -14.58
N GLY A 35 5.18 -5.84 -15.55
CA GLY A 35 4.55 -6.29 -16.79
C GLY A 35 4.55 -5.25 -17.92
N HIS A 36 5.37 -4.20 -17.81
CA HIS A 36 5.53 -3.18 -18.84
C HIS A 36 6.53 -3.57 -19.94
N ARG A 37 6.36 -3.00 -21.13
CA ARG A 37 7.35 -3.06 -22.22
C ARG A 37 8.31 -1.90 -22.04
N VAL A 38 9.62 -2.18 -21.96
CA VAL A 38 10.64 -1.15 -21.68
C VAL A 38 11.67 -1.10 -22.81
N GLU A 39 11.98 0.12 -23.26
CA GLU A 39 13.08 0.41 -24.18
C GLU A 39 14.01 1.46 -23.59
N LEU A 40 15.31 1.18 -23.56
CA LEU A 40 16.35 2.11 -23.11
C LEU A 40 17.15 2.63 -24.29
N PHE A 41 17.54 3.90 -24.23
CA PHE A 41 18.39 4.54 -25.23
C PHE A 41 19.66 5.07 -24.58
N GLU A 42 20.80 4.62 -25.07
CA GLU A 42 22.12 4.98 -24.57
C GLU A 42 23.01 5.51 -25.69
N ARG A 43 23.65 6.66 -25.45
CA ARG A 43 24.50 7.33 -26.44
C ARG A 43 25.81 6.57 -26.71
N SER A 44 26.35 5.87 -25.71
CA SER A 44 27.62 5.15 -25.82
C SER A 44 27.46 3.73 -26.39
N ARG A 45 28.60 3.12 -26.73
CA ARG A 45 28.72 1.70 -27.10
C ARG A 45 29.17 0.81 -25.93
N PHE A 46 29.32 1.39 -24.73
CA PHE A 46 29.95 0.74 -23.58
C PHE A 46 31.38 0.20 -23.81
N ALA A 47 32.11 0.73 -24.80
CA ALA A 47 33.39 0.17 -25.22
C ALA A 47 34.52 0.34 -24.18
N ASN A 48 34.40 1.27 -23.22
CA ASN A 48 35.45 1.62 -22.26
C ASN A 48 34.88 1.92 -20.86
N GLU A 49 34.14 1.00 -20.23
CA GLU A 49 33.70 1.18 -18.84
C GLU A 49 34.85 0.93 -17.84
N ILE A 50 35.84 1.82 -17.83
CA ILE A 50 36.83 1.91 -16.75
C ILE A 50 36.14 2.65 -15.60
N GLY A 51 35.66 1.90 -14.61
CA GLY A 51 34.85 2.44 -13.53
C GLY A 51 35.54 2.29 -12.18
N ALA A 52 35.61 3.38 -11.42
CA ALA A 52 35.91 3.32 -10.00
C ALA A 52 34.81 2.57 -9.22
N ALA A 53 35.06 2.19 -7.97
CA ALA A 53 34.09 1.49 -7.14
C ALA A 53 32.96 2.41 -6.62
N ILE A 54 31.90 1.79 -6.11
CA ILE A 54 30.74 2.46 -5.50
C ILE A 54 30.29 1.70 -4.25
N HIS A 55 29.73 2.42 -3.28
CA HIS A 55 29.10 1.82 -2.11
C HIS A 55 27.65 1.44 -2.46
N LEU A 56 27.26 0.23 -2.07
CA LEU A 56 25.88 -0.18 -1.96
C LEU A 56 25.50 -0.17 -0.49
N THR A 57 24.84 0.92 -0.11
CA THR A 57 24.34 1.15 1.25
C THR A 57 23.19 0.18 1.58
N PRO A 58 22.82 -0.01 2.87
CA PRO A 58 21.73 -0.90 3.26
C PRO A 58 20.40 -0.66 2.50
N ASN A 59 20.00 0.60 2.33
CA ASN A 59 18.82 0.99 1.57
C ASN A 59 18.93 0.65 0.07
N ALA A 60 20.11 0.81 -0.54
CA ALA A 60 20.35 0.41 -1.93
C ALA A 60 20.29 -1.11 -2.10
N ASN A 61 20.90 -1.86 -1.18
CA ASN A 61 20.86 -3.32 -1.19
C ASN A 61 19.44 -3.86 -0.98
N SER A 62 18.62 -3.23 -0.14
CA SER A 62 17.19 -3.59 -0.04
C SER A 62 16.51 -3.49 -1.41
N ALA A 63 16.70 -2.37 -2.10
CA ALA A 63 16.10 -2.13 -3.40
C ALA A 63 16.65 -3.09 -4.48
N LEU A 64 17.96 -3.32 -4.56
CA LEU A 64 18.58 -4.23 -5.53
C LEU A 64 18.14 -5.68 -5.34
N LEU A 65 18.07 -6.16 -4.09
CA LEU A 65 17.63 -7.53 -3.81
C LEU A 65 16.18 -7.77 -4.23
N ARG A 66 15.30 -6.76 -4.10
CA ARG A 66 13.93 -6.82 -4.65
C ARG A 66 13.91 -6.93 -6.17
N LEU A 67 14.89 -6.35 -6.86
CA LEU A 67 15.09 -6.48 -8.30
C LEU A 67 15.74 -7.82 -8.69
N GLY A 68 16.12 -8.66 -7.72
CA GLY A 68 16.83 -9.92 -7.94
C GLY A 68 18.35 -9.76 -8.15
N ILE A 69 18.89 -8.59 -7.83
CA ILE A 69 20.32 -8.27 -7.98
C ILE A 69 21.01 -8.38 -6.62
N ASP A 70 22.04 -9.21 -6.57
CA ASP A 70 22.84 -9.45 -5.37
C ASP A 70 24.31 -9.20 -5.69
N GLY A 71 24.85 -8.12 -5.10
CA GLY A 71 26.22 -7.67 -5.30
C GLY A 71 27.28 -8.74 -5.00
N THR A 72 27.01 -9.63 -4.03
CA THR A 72 27.97 -10.66 -3.60
C THR A 72 28.28 -11.66 -4.71
N LYS A 73 27.38 -11.81 -5.69
CA LYS A 73 27.53 -12.73 -6.83
C LYS A 73 28.49 -12.23 -7.92
N PHE A 74 28.87 -10.95 -7.89
CA PHE A 74 29.76 -10.33 -8.87
C PHE A 74 30.88 -9.49 -8.22
N GLY A 75 31.27 -9.90 -7.01
CA GLY A 75 32.47 -9.40 -6.35
C GLY A 75 32.28 -8.17 -5.48
N ALA A 76 31.07 -7.90 -4.99
CA ALA A 76 30.88 -6.94 -3.92
C ALA A 76 31.45 -7.47 -2.60
N VAL A 77 32.08 -6.57 -1.84
CA VAL A 77 32.73 -6.87 -0.56
C VAL A 77 31.89 -6.29 0.57
N GLU A 78 31.44 -7.13 1.51
CA GLU A 78 30.80 -6.64 2.74
C GLU A 78 31.82 -5.88 3.60
N THR A 79 31.42 -4.73 4.13
CA THR A 79 32.27 -3.91 5.01
C THR A 79 31.70 -3.80 6.42
N GLU A 80 32.60 -3.91 7.40
CA GLU A 80 32.28 -3.81 8.82
C GLU A 80 32.46 -2.37 9.36
N GLN A 81 33.10 -1.48 8.62
CA GLN A 81 33.32 -0.07 9.00
C GLN A 81 33.23 0.79 7.73
N PRO A 82 32.02 1.08 7.21
CA PRO A 82 31.83 1.71 5.91
C PRO A 82 32.21 3.20 5.89
N LEU A 83 32.28 3.83 7.06
CA LEU A 83 32.70 5.22 7.27
C LEU A 83 33.39 5.32 8.64
N ALA A 84 34.31 6.28 8.82
CA ALA A 84 35.10 6.47 10.05
C ALA A 84 34.24 6.65 11.31
N THR A 85 33.01 7.15 11.16
CA THR A 85 32.05 7.36 12.25
C THR A 85 30.96 6.28 12.32
N ILE A 86 31.00 5.28 11.45
CA ILE A 86 30.02 4.20 11.40
C ILE A 86 30.76 2.88 11.62
N ASP A 87 30.61 2.33 12.81
CA ASP A 87 30.99 0.95 13.07
C ASP A 87 29.80 0.02 12.81
N ASN A 88 29.83 -0.76 11.73
CA ASN A 88 28.74 -1.71 11.44
C ASN A 88 28.70 -2.86 12.46
N LYS A 89 29.77 -3.13 13.22
CA LYS A 89 29.73 -4.12 14.32
C LYS A 89 28.94 -3.59 15.50
N ALA A 90 29.16 -2.33 15.90
CA ALA A 90 28.36 -1.67 16.92
C ALA A 90 26.88 -1.57 16.50
N HIS A 91 26.61 -1.52 15.19
CA HIS A 91 25.27 -1.52 14.59
C HIS A 91 24.80 -2.90 14.10
N ALA A 92 25.41 -4.01 14.57
CA ALA A 92 25.04 -5.35 14.11
C ALA A 92 23.55 -5.62 14.37
N GLY A 93 22.79 -5.89 13.31
CA GLY A 93 21.35 -6.12 13.37
C GLY A 93 20.47 -4.86 13.26
N LYS A 94 21.06 -3.65 13.22
CA LYS A 94 20.30 -2.40 13.06
C LYS A 94 19.63 -2.29 11.69
N TRP A 95 20.33 -2.66 10.62
CA TRP A 95 19.79 -2.63 9.27
C TRP A 95 19.53 -4.03 8.75
N ARG A 96 18.42 -4.18 8.01
CA ARG A 96 18.00 -5.45 7.40
C ARG A 96 19.01 -6.00 6.39
N HIS A 97 19.77 -5.12 5.74
CA HIS A 97 20.72 -5.46 4.69
C HIS A 97 22.11 -4.90 5.00
N LYS A 98 23.14 -5.63 4.56
CA LYS A 98 24.55 -5.26 4.80
C LYS A 98 24.98 -4.11 3.89
N TRP A 99 26.03 -3.40 4.31
CA TRP A 99 26.72 -2.45 3.45
C TRP A 99 27.78 -3.18 2.64
N THR A 100 27.78 -3.01 1.31
CA THR A 100 28.75 -3.65 0.42
C THR A 100 29.46 -2.64 -0.47
N LEU A 101 30.67 -2.96 -0.91
CA LEU A 101 31.51 -2.15 -1.78
C LEU A 101 31.70 -2.90 -3.09
N VAL A 102 31.38 -2.28 -4.22
CA VAL A 102 31.32 -3.00 -5.51
C VAL A 102 32.03 -2.24 -6.61
N HIS A 103 32.64 -2.98 -7.53
CA HIS A 103 33.19 -2.39 -8.74
C HIS A 103 32.03 -1.89 -9.62
N ARG A 104 32.01 -0.60 -9.98
CA ARG A 104 30.86 0.01 -10.65
C ARG A 104 30.54 -0.66 -11.99
N ALA A 105 31.56 -1.05 -12.76
CA ALA A 105 31.35 -1.74 -14.04
C ALA A 105 30.74 -3.14 -13.86
N HIS A 106 31.05 -3.86 -12.77
CA HIS A 106 30.44 -5.16 -12.51
C HIS A 106 28.95 -5.01 -12.13
N LEU A 107 28.62 -3.99 -11.33
CA LEU A 107 27.24 -3.66 -11.00
C LEU A 107 26.45 -3.26 -12.26
N HIS A 108 27.05 -2.41 -13.11
CA HIS A 108 26.44 -1.99 -14.37
C HIS A 108 26.18 -3.19 -15.28
N GLU A 109 27.18 -4.04 -15.49
CA GLU A 109 27.06 -5.25 -16.31
C GLU A 109 25.97 -6.18 -15.78
N ALA A 110 25.95 -6.42 -14.45
CA ALA A 110 24.93 -7.26 -13.81
C ALA A 110 23.51 -6.71 -14.04
N LEU A 111 23.32 -5.39 -13.90
CA LEU A 111 22.04 -4.73 -14.18
C LEU A 111 21.67 -4.81 -15.67
N LYS A 112 22.64 -4.59 -16.56
CA LYS A 112 22.45 -4.66 -18.01
C LYS A 112 21.98 -6.05 -18.42
N VAL A 113 22.72 -7.09 -18.02
CA VAL A 113 22.37 -8.50 -18.28
C VAL A 113 20.98 -8.82 -17.72
N ALA A 114 20.71 -8.47 -16.46
CA ALA A 114 19.42 -8.75 -15.83
C ALA A 114 18.24 -8.04 -16.52
N SER A 115 18.45 -6.82 -17.03
CA SER A 115 17.41 -6.08 -17.74
C SER A 115 16.98 -6.78 -19.05
N GLN A 116 17.91 -7.47 -19.71
CA GLN A 116 17.72 -8.13 -21.01
C GLN A 116 17.47 -9.65 -20.89
N ALA A 117 17.72 -10.25 -19.72
CA ALA A 117 17.57 -11.70 -19.53
C ALA A 117 16.10 -12.14 -19.41
N PRO A 118 15.78 -13.42 -19.69
CA PRO A 118 14.50 -14.02 -19.33
C PRO A 118 14.22 -13.89 -17.82
N GLY A 119 12.98 -13.61 -17.44
CA GLY A 119 12.58 -13.35 -16.06
C GLY A 119 11.16 -12.81 -15.97
N PRO A 120 10.74 -12.25 -14.82
CA PRO A 120 9.43 -11.62 -14.70
C PRO A 120 9.28 -10.46 -15.69
N GLY A 121 8.25 -10.51 -16.54
CA GLY A 121 7.99 -9.52 -17.57
C GLY A 121 8.82 -9.69 -18.86
N ILE A 122 8.57 -8.81 -19.84
CA ILE A 122 9.23 -8.86 -21.15
C ILE A 122 10.66 -8.30 -21.02
N PRO A 123 11.70 -8.96 -21.56
CA PRO A 123 13.06 -8.40 -21.62
C PRO A 123 13.11 -6.98 -22.15
N ALA A 124 13.84 -6.11 -21.47
CA ALA A 124 14.01 -4.73 -21.91
C ALA A 124 14.86 -4.69 -23.18
N GLN A 125 14.53 -3.78 -24.09
CA GLN A 125 15.30 -3.56 -25.32
C GLN A 125 16.28 -2.42 -25.07
N LEU A 126 17.57 -2.66 -25.28
CA LEU A 126 18.62 -1.67 -25.07
C LEU A 126 19.18 -1.22 -26.42
N HIS A 127 18.95 0.04 -26.77
CA HIS A 127 19.44 0.69 -27.98
C HIS A 127 20.71 1.49 -27.65
N THR A 128 21.87 0.95 -28.01
CA THR A 128 23.16 1.65 -27.86
C THR A 128 23.46 2.54 -29.06
N SER A 129 24.44 3.46 -28.95
CA SER A 129 24.71 4.49 -29.98
C SER A 129 23.46 5.30 -30.38
N SER A 130 22.52 5.44 -29.46
CA SER A 130 21.23 6.08 -29.68
C SER A 130 21.14 7.33 -28.81
N LYS A 131 21.79 8.40 -29.28
CA LYS A 131 21.77 9.70 -28.62
C LYS A 131 20.43 10.37 -28.84
N ILE A 132 19.69 10.60 -27.75
CA ILE A 132 18.46 11.40 -27.76
C ILE A 132 18.84 12.89 -27.87
N VAL A 133 18.16 13.61 -28.77
CA VAL A 133 18.33 15.06 -29.00
C VAL A 133 17.08 15.86 -28.63
N ASP A 134 15.91 15.21 -28.53
CA ASP A 134 14.68 15.84 -28.09
C ASP A 134 13.75 14.87 -27.34
N ILE A 135 12.97 15.41 -26.41
CA ILE A 135 11.95 14.69 -25.63
C ILE A 135 10.71 15.58 -25.55
N ASP A 136 9.55 15.01 -25.87
CA ASP A 136 8.23 15.63 -25.71
C ASP A 136 7.51 14.99 -24.50
N PRO A 137 7.42 15.70 -23.36
CA PRO A 137 6.74 15.22 -22.16
C PRO A 137 5.26 14.90 -22.36
N LYS A 138 4.55 15.65 -23.21
CA LYS A 138 3.09 15.53 -23.38
C LYS A 138 2.73 14.30 -24.20
N ASN A 139 3.49 14.05 -25.26
CA ASN A 139 3.24 12.93 -26.17
C ASN A 139 4.08 11.68 -25.86
N ALA A 140 4.88 11.70 -24.78
CA ALA A 140 5.81 10.64 -24.39
C ALA A 140 6.67 10.15 -25.57
N THR A 141 7.33 11.10 -26.24
CA THR A 141 8.11 10.84 -27.46
C THR A 141 9.57 11.22 -27.27
N VAL A 142 10.49 10.42 -27.81
CA VAL A 142 11.93 10.72 -27.85
C VAL A 142 12.41 10.74 -29.30
N THR A 143 13.26 11.70 -29.63
CA THR A 143 13.87 11.85 -30.97
C THR A 143 15.37 11.63 -30.87
N LEU A 144 15.89 10.75 -31.72
CA LEU A 144 17.31 10.44 -31.82
C LEU A 144 18.03 11.38 -32.79
N GLU A 145 19.35 11.50 -32.64
CA GLU A 145 20.22 12.31 -33.51
C GLU A 145 20.15 11.90 -34.99
N ASN A 146 19.85 10.63 -35.28
CA ASN A 146 19.66 10.12 -36.65
C ASN A 146 18.27 10.43 -37.24
N GLY A 147 17.42 11.19 -36.54
CA GLY A 147 16.06 11.53 -36.95
C GLY A 147 15.00 10.48 -36.61
N GLY A 148 15.39 9.33 -36.04
CA GLY A 148 14.43 8.31 -35.59
C GLY A 148 13.61 8.80 -34.39
N THR A 149 12.31 8.51 -34.40
CA THR A 149 11.39 8.92 -33.32
C THR A 149 10.73 7.69 -32.71
N PHE A 150 10.68 7.63 -31.38
CA PHE A 150 10.04 6.57 -30.63
C PHE A 150 8.96 7.15 -29.74
N LYS A 151 7.78 6.53 -29.76
CA LYS A 151 6.63 6.92 -28.95
C LYS A 151 6.31 5.83 -27.95
N GLY A 152 6.10 6.21 -26.70
CA GLY A 152 5.62 5.35 -25.63
C GLY A 152 4.40 5.97 -24.93
N ASP A 153 4.13 5.46 -23.72
CA ASP A 153 3.12 5.96 -22.80
C ASP A 153 3.74 6.88 -21.72
N VAL A 154 5.04 6.65 -21.39
CA VAL A 154 5.84 7.36 -20.38
C VAL A 154 7.30 7.47 -20.83
N VAL A 155 7.97 8.58 -20.52
CA VAL A 155 9.42 8.75 -20.66
C VAL A 155 10.06 8.90 -19.29
N ILE A 156 11.12 8.14 -19.00
CA ILE A 156 11.94 8.26 -17.80
C ILE A 156 13.31 8.83 -18.19
N GLY A 157 13.65 10.02 -17.70
CA GLY A 157 14.96 10.64 -17.86
C GLY A 157 15.94 10.14 -16.81
N ALA A 158 16.87 9.30 -17.23
CA ALA A 158 17.97 8.74 -16.43
C ALA A 158 19.34 9.07 -17.04
N ASP A 159 19.43 10.22 -17.72
CA ASP A 159 20.52 10.66 -18.59
C ASP A 159 21.63 11.45 -17.87
N GLY A 160 21.65 11.34 -16.54
CA GLY A 160 22.75 11.76 -15.68
C GLY A 160 22.87 13.28 -15.48
N VAL A 161 24.00 13.71 -14.92
CA VAL A 161 24.21 15.10 -14.48
C VAL A 161 24.04 16.13 -15.62
N HIS A 162 24.34 15.77 -16.86
CA HIS A 162 24.16 16.62 -18.06
C HIS A 162 22.82 16.40 -18.78
N SER A 163 21.79 16.03 -18.02
CA SER A 163 20.46 15.65 -18.52
C SER A 163 19.84 16.64 -19.53
N LEU A 164 19.46 16.10 -20.68
CA LEU A 164 18.53 16.72 -21.62
C LEU A 164 17.11 16.67 -21.06
N ALA A 165 16.70 15.54 -20.45
CA ALA A 165 15.37 15.36 -19.90
C ALA A 165 15.00 16.43 -18.86
N ARG A 166 15.95 16.81 -17.98
CA ARG A 166 15.79 17.89 -17.01
C ARG A 166 15.42 19.21 -17.68
N SER A 167 16.03 19.54 -18.82
CA SER A 167 15.75 20.80 -19.54
C SER A 167 14.32 20.90 -20.09
N LYS A 168 13.60 19.77 -20.15
CA LYS A 168 12.20 19.69 -20.59
C LYS A 168 11.20 19.89 -19.47
N LEU A 169 11.63 19.87 -18.21
CA LEU A 169 10.76 20.16 -17.09
C LEU A 169 10.48 21.66 -16.97
N PRO A 170 9.29 22.04 -16.50
CA PRO A 170 8.96 23.44 -16.28
C PRO A 170 9.91 24.04 -15.22
N PHE A 171 10.37 25.26 -15.48
CA PHE A 171 11.30 26.02 -14.63
C PHE A 171 12.70 25.40 -14.45
N ALA A 172 13.07 24.34 -15.18
CA ALA A 172 14.36 23.67 -15.05
C ALA A 172 15.31 23.88 -16.25
N LYS A 173 14.87 24.56 -17.32
CA LYS A 173 15.63 24.75 -18.56
C LYS A 173 17.03 25.36 -18.34
N ASP A 174 17.12 26.32 -17.43
CA ASP A 174 18.36 27.07 -17.16
C ASP A 174 19.12 26.54 -15.92
N ILE A 175 18.56 25.55 -15.21
CA ILE A 175 19.21 24.95 -14.04
C ILE A 175 20.29 23.97 -14.53
N LYS A 176 21.54 24.32 -14.25
CA LYS A 176 22.72 23.55 -14.63
C LYS A 176 23.53 23.16 -13.39
N PRO A 177 24.21 22.00 -13.42
CA PRO A 177 25.19 21.66 -12.41
C PRO A 177 26.33 22.69 -12.37
N PHE A 178 26.83 22.98 -11.18
CA PHE A 178 27.95 23.89 -10.94
C PHE A 178 29.06 23.19 -10.15
N SER A 179 30.29 23.69 -10.25
CA SER A 179 31.42 23.15 -9.47
C SER A 179 31.18 23.37 -7.98
N SER A 180 31.44 22.36 -7.17
CA SER A 180 31.45 22.48 -5.71
C SER A 180 32.74 23.13 -5.17
N GLY A 181 33.63 23.61 -6.05
CA GLY A 181 34.98 24.08 -5.69
C GLY A 181 35.99 22.94 -5.46
N LYS A 182 35.66 21.70 -5.84
CA LYS A 182 36.49 20.52 -5.59
C LYS A 182 36.51 19.58 -6.78
N ASN A 183 37.67 18.94 -6.96
CA ASN A 183 37.89 17.85 -7.91
C ASN A 183 38.23 16.55 -7.15
N ALA A 184 38.12 15.42 -7.82
CA ALA A 184 38.52 14.12 -7.29
C ALA A 184 39.34 13.33 -8.31
N PHE A 185 40.57 12.95 -7.95
CA PHE A 185 41.26 11.88 -8.68
C PHE A 185 40.64 10.55 -8.31
N ARG A 186 40.40 9.70 -9.31
CA ARG A 186 39.88 8.35 -9.13
C ARG A 186 40.69 7.36 -9.96
N PHE A 187 41.05 6.25 -9.33
CA PHE A 187 41.79 5.15 -9.95
C PHE A 187 41.66 3.87 -9.10
N LEU A 188 42.13 2.77 -9.66
CA LEU A 188 42.22 1.46 -9.00
C LEU A 188 43.68 1.03 -8.99
N ILE A 189 44.07 0.27 -7.96
CA ILE A 189 45.32 -0.50 -7.94
C ILE A 189 45.02 -1.95 -7.57
N LYS A 190 45.88 -2.88 -7.98
CA LYS A 190 45.80 -4.25 -7.48
C LYS A 190 46.22 -4.26 -6.01
N ARG A 191 45.44 -4.92 -5.16
CA ARG A 191 45.81 -5.07 -3.74
C ARG A 191 47.17 -5.76 -3.60
N GLN A 192 47.47 -6.71 -4.49
CA GLN A 192 48.74 -7.45 -4.49
C GLN A 192 49.95 -6.51 -4.61
N ASP A 193 49.91 -5.52 -5.51
CA ASP A 193 51.00 -4.55 -5.70
C ASP A 193 51.26 -3.69 -4.44
N ALA A 194 50.25 -3.52 -3.59
CA ALA A 194 50.35 -2.85 -2.30
C ALA A 194 50.84 -3.80 -1.18
N LEU A 195 50.52 -5.09 -1.26
CA LEU A 195 50.96 -6.12 -0.29
C LEU A 195 52.42 -6.52 -0.46
N GLU A 196 52.93 -6.50 -1.69
CA GLU A 196 54.32 -6.87 -2.03
C GLU A 196 55.34 -5.80 -1.62
N ASP A 197 54.90 -4.55 -1.43
CA ASP A 197 55.72 -3.44 -0.99
C ASP A 197 55.69 -3.30 0.54
N PRO A 198 56.82 -3.49 1.24
CA PRO A 198 56.88 -3.42 2.71
C PRO A 198 56.36 -2.10 3.29
N GLU A 199 56.48 -0.98 2.56
CA GLU A 199 56.05 0.33 3.05
C GLU A 199 54.54 0.53 2.98
N THR A 200 53.85 -0.14 2.04
CA THR A 200 52.39 -0.02 1.86
C THR A 200 51.62 -1.22 2.38
N ARG A 201 52.29 -2.33 2.68
CA ARG A 201 51.68 -3.60 3.10
C ARG A 201 50.69 -3.43 4.25
N SER A 202 51.03 -2.66 5.29
CA SER A 202 50.16 -2.45 6.45
C SER A 202 48.80 -1.85 6.11
N LEU A 203 48.73 -1.01 5.07
CA LEU A 203 47.48 -0.39 4.61
C LEU A 203 46.61 -1.34 3.78
N ALA A 204 47.20 -2.39 3.20
CA ALA A 204 46.48 -3.35 2.35
C ALA A 204 46.10 -4.65 3.09
N MET A 205 46.65 -4.90 4.29
CA MET A 205 46.45 -6.14 5.06
C MET A 205 45.03 -6.30 5.63
N VAL A 206 44.32 -5.21 5.91
CA VAL A 206 42.95 -5.28 6.42
C VAL A 206 41.99 -5.50 5.24
N TYR A 207 41.22 -6.57 5.31
CA TYR A 207 40.17 -6.87 4.33
C TYR A 207 38.90 -6.12 4.72
N SER A 208 38.08 -5.76 3.72
CA SER A 208 36.75 -5.18 3.98
C SER A 208 36.72 -3.84 4.76
N SER A 209 37.83 -3.11 4.87
CA SER A 209 37.89 -1.77 5.49
C SER A 209 37.65 -0.64 4.49
N VAL A 210 37.11 0.47 4.99
CA VAL A 210 37.11 1.76 4.29
C VAL A 210 38.04 2.69 5.06
N ASP A 211 39.18 3.01 4.48
CA ASP A 211 40.17 3.88 5.09
C ASP A 211 39.99 5.32 4.60
N MET A 212 39.95 6.27 5.53
CA MET A 212 39.84 7.69 5.24
C MET A 212 40.99 8.45 5.87
N TRP A 213 41.66 9.23 5.03
CA TRP A 213 42.79 10.07 5.39
C TRP A 213 42.43 11.51 5.08
N ASP A 214 42.35 12.33 6.12
CA ASP A 214 41.90 13.72 6.05
C ASP A 214 43.04 14.70 6.31
N SER A 215 43.03 15.79 5.57
CA SER A 215 43.68 17.07 5.91
C SER A 215 42.63 18.18 5.83
N ASP A 216 42.99 19.42 6.17
CA ASP A 216 42.03 20.54 6.24
C ASP A 216 41.15 20.70 4.98
N GLU A 217 41.70 20.50 3.78
CA GLU A 217 40.98 20.66 2.52
C GLU A 217 40.98 19.43 1.59
N LYS A 218 41.78 18.40 1.91
CA LYS A 218 42.03 17.25 1.04
C LYS A 218 41.62 15.96 1.75
N ARG A 219 41.13 14.98 0.99
CA ARG A 219 40.73 13.67 1.53
C ARG A 219 41.15 12.56 0.58
N VAL A 220 41.70 11.48 1.13
CA VAL A 220 41.93 10.22 0.40
C VAL A 220 41.05 9.15 1.03
N VAL A 221 40.18 8.55 0.22
CA VAL A 221 39.34 7.40 0.60
C VAL A 221 39.83 6.17 -0.15
N ILE A 222 40.15 5.10 0.58
CA ILE A 222 40.64 3.83 0.06
C ILE A 222 39.69 2.72 0.51
N TYR A 223 39.21 1.90 -0.43
CA TYR A 223 38.37 0.77 -0.06
C TYR A 223 38.41 -0.36 -1.11
N PRO A 224 38.18 -1.61 -0.70
CA PRO A 224 38.27 -2.75 -1.60
C PRO A 224 37.03 -2.94 -2.48
N CYS A 225 37.23 -3.56 -3.63
CA CYS A 225 36.17 -4.09 -4.48
C CYS A 225 36.68 -5.34 -5.22
N ALA A 226 35.83 -5.96 -6.04
CA ALA A 226 36.16 -7.15 -6.84
C ALA A 226 36.78 -8.27 -5.97
N ASN A 227 36.00 -8.81 -5.02
CA ASN A 227 36.46 -9.87 -4.10
C ASN A 227 37.74 -9.51 -3.32
N ASN A 228 37.90 -8.24 -2.93
CA ASN A 228 39.10 -7.74 -2.26
C ASN A 228 40.36 -7.73 -3.14
N GLU A 229 40.28 -7.95 -4.46
CA GLU A 229 41.46 -7.97 -5.33
C GLU A 229 41.94 -6.56 -5.75
N LEU A 230 41.01 -5.60 -5.80
CA LEU A 230 41.29 -4.22 -6.21
C LEU A 230 41.03 -3.24 -5.07
N LEU A 231 41.88 -2.22 -4.94
CA LEU A 231 41.68 -1.09 -4.05
C LEU A 231 41.30 0.14 -4.86
N ASN A 232 40.14 0.72 -4.53
CA ASN A 232 39.64 1.95 -5.12
C ASN A 232 40.12 3.17 -4.35
N PHE A 233 40.57 4.18 -5.10
CA PHE A 233 41.02 5.46 -4.56
C PHE A 233 40.09 6.58 -4.99
N VAL A 234 39.71 7.43 -4.03
CA VAL A 234 39.04 8.71 -4.28
C VAL A 234 39.81 9.80 -3.54
N CYS A 235 40.48 10.66 -4.29
CA CYS A 235 41.36 11.71 -3.75
C CYS A 235 40.76 13.09 -4.02
N ILE A 236 39.97 13.58 -3.07
CA ILE A 236 39.25 14.86 -3.13
C ILE A 236 40.20 16.01 -2.77
N HIS A 237 40.19 17.08 -3.56
CA HIS A 237 41.04 18.26 -3.38
C HIS A 237 40.36 19.51 -3.97
N PRO A 238 40.78 20.73 -3.58
CA PRO A 238 40.32 21.97 -4.22
C PRO A 238 40.54 21.95 -5.73
N ASP A 239 39.56 22.45 -6.49
CA ASP A 239 39.64 22.46 -7.96
C ASP A 239 40.73 23.39 -8.51
N THR A 240 41.22 24.34 -7.70
CA THR A 240 42.37 25.20 -8.01
C THR A 240 43.70 24.45 -8.12
N LEU A 241 43.78 23.22 -7.61
CA LEU A 241 45.02 22.43 -7.56
C LEU A 241 45.13 21.41 -8.70
N SER A 242 44.12 21.27 -9.56
CA SER A 242 44.19 20.40 -10.74
C SER A 242 43.44 20.98 -11.92
N THR A 243 44.00 20.82 -13.12
CA THR A 243 43.37 21.28 -14.35
C THR A 243 42.60 20.15 -15.01
N ILE A 244 41.37 20.42 -15.42
CA ILE A 244 40.56 19.51 -16.23
C ILE A 244 40.53 20.06 -17.65
N ASN A 245 41.11 19.36 -18.62
CA ASN A 245 40.97 19.72 -20.03
C ASN A 245 39.56 19.37 -20.51
N THR A 246 38.69 20.37 -20.59
CA THR A 246 37.26 20.22 -20.95
C THR A 246 36.99 20.16 -22.45
N SER A 247 38.02 20.19 -23.30
CA SER A 247 37.89 20.28 -24.77
C SER A 247 37.48 18.96 -25.47
N SER A 248 37.38 17.85 -24.75
CA SER A 248 36.81 16.60 -25.25
C SER A 248 36.14 15.81 -24.13
N ASP A 249 34.88 15.45 -24.31
CA ASP A 249 33.98 14.79 -23.32
C ASP A 249 34.49 13.44 -22.75
N TRP A 250 35.69 12.99 -23.15
CA TRP A 250 36.26 11.69 -22.85
C TRP A 250 37.73 11.69 -22.43
N ASN A 251 38.44 12.83 -22.46
CA ASN A 251 39.88 12.89 -22.16
C ASN A 251 40.19 13.67 -20.87
N GLN A 252 39.78 13.12 -19.73
CA GLN A 252 40.15 13.59 -18.39
C GLN A 252 41.48 12.97 -17.90
N GLU A 253 42.48 12.91 -18.80
CA GLU A 253 43.80 12.40 -18.44
C GLU A 253 44.40 13.27 -17.33
N ALA A 254 44.59 12.65 -16.16
CA ALA A 254 45.31 13.25 -15.05
C ALA A 254 46.70 12.65 -15.00
N SER A 255 47.71 13.50 -14.82
CA SER A 255 49.08 13.02 -14.63
C SER A 255 49.27 12.51 -13.21
N LYS A 256 50.04 11.44 -13.08
CA LYS A 256 50.41 10.89 -11.77
C LYS A 256 51.24 11.90 -10.96
N GLU A 257 52.03 12.71 -11.65
CA GLU A 257 52.82 13.80 -11.09
C GLU A 257 51.91 14.84 -10.44
N ALA A 258 50.80 15.22 -11.08
CA ALA A 258 49.83 16.14 -10.50
C ALA A 258 49.16 15.53 -9.26
N LEU A 259 48.77 14.25 -9.29
CA LEU A 259 48.24 13.55 -8.12
C LEU A 259 49.23 13.61 -6.94
N LEU A 260 50.50 13.29 -7.16
CA LEU A 260 51.51 13.27 -6.10
C LEU A 260 51.82 14.67 -5.56
N GLU A 261 51.86 15.69 -6.42
CA GLU A 261 52.09 17.07 -6.00
C GLU A 261 50.95 17.60 -5.13
N VAL A 262 49.69 17.33 -5.50
CA VAL A 262 48.52 17.73 -4.71
C VAL A 262 48.55 17.13 -3.31
N PHE A 263 48.99 15.88 -3.17
CA PHE A 263 48.97 15.14 -1.91
C PHE A 263 50.33 15.05 -1.21
N LYS A 264 51.36 15.79 -1.64
CA LYS A 264 52.76 15.69 -1.14
C LYS A 264 52.98 15.82 0.37
N GLU A 265 52.01 16.39 1.09
CA GLU A 265 52.04 16.60 2.54
C GLU A 265 51.33 15.46 3.32
N PHE A 266 50.73 14.49 2.63
CA PHE A 266 50.08 13.34 3.24
C PHE A 266 51.10 12.36 3.82
N ASN A 267 50.61 11.45 4.66
CA ASN A 267 51.40 10.38 5.24
C ASN A 267 52.26 9.66 4.16
N PRO A 268 53.56 9.43 4.39
CA PRO A 268 54.45 8.81 3.40
C PRO A 268 53.95 7.47 2.85
N GLN A 269 53.28 6.64 3.66
CA GLN A 269 52.71 5.37 3.21
C GLN A 269 51.54 5.57 2.24
N VAL A 270 50.70 6.59 2.48
CA VAL A 270 49.60 6.96 1.57
C VAL A 270 50.16 7.49 0.26
N LEU A 271 51.19 8.34 0.31
CA LEU A 271 51.87 8.82 -0.89
C LEU A 271 52.46 7.68 -1.74
N LYS A 272 53.08 6.68 -1.11
CA LYS A 272 53.57 5.48 -1.78
C LYS A 272 52.43 4.68 -2.44
N MET A 273 51.25 4.63 -1.82
CA MET A 273 50.05 4.03 -2.43
C MET A 273 49.58 4.83 -3.65
N LEU A 274 49.49 6.16 -3.56
CA LEU A 274 49.13 7.02 -4.69
C LEU A 274 50.14 6.89 -5.84
N ALA A 275 51.42 6.68 -5.52
CA ALA A 275 52.47 6.42 -6.50
C ALA A 275 52.35 5.06 -7.19
N LYS A 276 51.37 4.22 -6.86
CA LYS A 276 51.04 2.99 -7.60
C LYS A 276 49.88 3.19 -8.58
N ALA A 277 49.31 4.40 -8.67
CA ALA A 277 48.26 4.71 -9.64
C ALA A 277 48.70 4.37 -11.07
N ASP A 278 47.85 3.63 -11.77
CA ASP A 278 48.02 3.34 -13.19
C ASP A 278 47.61 4.58 -14.01
N PRO A 279 48.55 5.19 -14.78
CA PRO A 279 48.25 6.35 -15.63
C PRO A 279 47.08 6.12 -16.60
N TYR A 280 46.85 4.88 -17.05
CA TYR A 280 45.78 4.57 -17.99
C TYR A 280 44.39 4.62 -17.36
N THR A 281 44.27 4.36 -16.06
CA THR A 281 42.98 4.38 -15.33
C THR A 281 42.79 5.63 -14.46
N LEU A 282 43.85 6.40 -14.21
CA LEU A 282 43.80 7.65 -13.46
C LEU A 282 43.00 8.73 -14.19
N ARG A 283 41.92 9.19 -13.57
CA ARG A 283 41.06 10.27 -14.08
C ARG A 283 40.80 11.30 -13.00
N VAL A 284 40.61 12.56 -13.41
CA VAL A 284 40.18 13.66 -12.53
C VAL A 284 38.76 14.09 -12.88
N TRP A 285 37.88 14.10 -11.89
CA TRP A 285 36.47 14.42 -12.05
C TRP A 285 36.11 15.69 -11.27
N PRO A 286 35.40 16.64 -11.87
CA PRO A 286 34.84 17.75 -11.11
C PRO A 286 33.71 17.23 -10.21
N LEU A 287 33.68 17.67 -8.96
CA LEU A 287 32.56 17.39 -8.06
C LEU A 287 31.48 18.44 -8.35
N LEU A 288 30.43 18.00 -9.03
CA LEU A 288 29.32 18.86 -9.41
C LEU A 288 28.21 18.80 -8.35
N ASP A 289 27.65 19.97 -8.05
CA ASP A 289 26.44 20.13 -7.27
C ASP A 289 25.37 20.79 -8.16
N MET A 290 24.12 20.77 -7.72
CA MET A 290 23.00 21.37 -8.46
C MET A 290 21.92 21.83 -7.48
N GLU A 291 21.34 22.99 -7.77
CA GLU A 291 20.19 23.49 -7.02
C GLU A 291 19.03 22.49 -7.04
N THR A 292 18.25 22.48 -5.95
CA THR A 292 17.09 21.61 -5.83
C THR A 292 16.05 22.01 -6.88
N LEU A 293 15.68 21.06 -7.74
CA LEU A 293 14.66 21.30 -8.76
C LEU A 293 13.28 21.52 -8.11
N PRO A 294 12.44 22.42 -8.65
CA PRO A 294 11.09 22.64 -8.13
C PRO A 294 10.15 21.47 -8.41
N THR A 295 10.41 20.71 -9.49
CA THR A 295 9.67 19.51 -9.86
C THR A 295 10.57 18.54 -10.61
N TRP A 296 10.24 17.25 -10.59
CA TRP A 296 10.91 16.18 -11.32
C TRP A 296 10.02 15.55 -12.40
N VAL A 297 8.81 16.05 -12.57
CA VAL A 297 7.82 15.44 -13.47
C VAL A 297 7.07 16.51 -14.24
N ASP A 298 6.73 16.18 -15.49
CA ASP A 298 5.88 16.99 -16.36
C ASP A 298 5.09 16.07 -17.28
N ASP A 299 3.76 16.13 -17.20
CA ASP A 299 2.84 15.24 -17.94
C ASP A 299 3.25 13.75 -17.88
N ARG A 300 3.88 13.20 -18.93
CA ARG A 300 4.33 11.81 -19.04
C ARG A 300 5.85 11.65 -18.92
N LEU A 301 6.57 12.69 -18.50
CA LEU A 301 8.00 12.66 -18.22
C LEU A 301 8.25 12.63 -16.70
N ALA A 302 9.16 11.76 -16.27
CA ALA A 302 9.77 11.83 -14.94
C ALA A 302 11.29 11.68 -15.04
N ILE A 303 12.04 12.36 -14.17
CA ILE A 303 13.51 12.21 -14.09
C ILE A 303 13.95 11.50 -12.81
N ILE A 304 15.07 10.77 -12.88
CA ILE A 304 15.65 9.98 -11.78
C ILE A 304 17.17 10.16 -11.67
N GLY A 305 17.75 9.81 -10.51
CA GLY A 305 19.19 9.83 -10.28
C GLY A 305 19.82 11.21 -10.51
N ASP A 306 21.05 11.24 -11.02
CA ASP A 306 21.81 12.48 -11.23
C ASP A 306 21.14 13.47 -12.20
N ALA A 307 20.17 13.05 -13.01
CA ALA A 307 19.35 13.96 -13.80
C ALA A 307 18.52 14.89 -12.90
N ALA A 308 18.08 14.38 -11.74
CA ALA A 308 17.20 15.04 -10.78
C ALA A 308 17.95 15.58 -9.56
N HIS A 309 18.91 14.83 -9.02
CA HIS A 309 19.55 15.09 -7.73
C HIS A 309 21.01 14.59 -7.71
N PRO A 310 21.95 15.26 -8.40
CA PRO A 310 23.37 14.90 -8.31
C PRO A 310 23.89 15.12 -6.88
N PHE A 311 24.72 14.19 -6.39
CA PHE A 311 25.24 14.21 -5.02
C PHE A 311 26.74 14.44 -4.96
N LEU A 312 27.17 15.16 -3.92
CA LEU A 312 28.57 15.15 -3.51
C LEU A 312 28.92 13.78 -2.89
N PRO A 313 30.13 13.24 -3.11
CA PRO A 313 30.45 11.84 -2.80
C PRO A 313 30.66 11.54 -1.31
N TYR A 314 30.32 12.46 -0.39
CA TYR A 314 30.67 12.37 1.04
C TYR A 314 29.89 11.30 1.83
N ARG A 315 28.72 10.85 1.36
CA ARG A 315 27.88 9.85 2.05
C ARG A 315 27.51 8.65 1.17
N ALA A 316 28.13 8.55 0.00
CA ALA A 316 27.88 7.46 -0.95
C ALA A 316 26.40 7.25 -1.34
N SER A 317 25.61 8.32 -1.34
CA SER A 317 24.15 8.27 -1.54
C SER A 317 23.70 8.30 -2.99
N GLY A 318 24.52 8.76 -3.95
CA GLY A 318 24.06 9.02 -5.32
C GLY A 318 23.48 7.80 -6.03
N GLY A 319 24.29 6.73 -6.15
CA GLY A 319 23.81 5.47 -6.75
C GLY A 319 22.64 4.86 -5.99
N ALA A 320 22.68 4.92 -4.65
CA ALA A 320 21.62 4.41 -3.79
C ALA A 320 20.28 5.12 -4.04
N MET A 321 20.28 6.46 -4.13
CA MET A 321 19.09 7.25 -4.40
C MET A 321 18.52 6.99 -5.80
N ALA A 322 19.37 6.84 -6.81
CA ALA A 322 18.91 6.48 -8.16
C ALA A 322 18.22 5.11 -8.22
N ILE A 323 18.69 4.14 -7.43
CA ILE A 323 18.07 2.81 -7.32
C ILE A 323 16.74 2.91 -6.54
N GLU A 324 16.68 3.71 -5.47
CA GLU A 324 15.43 4.00 -4.75
C GLU A 324 14.38 4.63 -5.68
N ASP A 325 14.75 5.61 -6.51
CA ASP A 325 13.85 6.22 -7.50
C ASP A 325 13.25 5.18 -8.45
N SER A 326 14.09 4.26 -8.92
CA SER A 326 13.72 3.19 -9.86
C SER A 326 12.64 2.29 -9.28
N VAL A 327 12.79 1.90 -8.01
CA VAL A 327 11.82 1.06 -7.32
C VAL A 327 10.55 1.84 -6.97
N SER A 328 10.67 3.12 -6.58
CA SER A 328 9.51 3.99 -6.33
C SER A 328 8.67 4.18 -7.59
N LEU A 329 9.29 4.44 -8.75
CA LEU A 329 8.58 4.52 -10.04
C LEU A 329 7.83 3.23 -10.36
N ALA A 330 8.45 2.07 -10.18
CA ALA A 330 7.80 0.79 -10.43
C ALA A 330 6.64 0.52 -9.47
N VAL A 331 6.69 1.03 -8.24
CA VAL A 331 5.52 1.00 -7.35
C VAL A 331 4.41 1.88 -7.89
N MET A 332 4.72 3.13 -8.27
CA MET A 332 3.69 4.09 -8.73
C MET A 332 3.07 3.72 -10.08
N LEU A 333 3.86 3.10 -10.95
CA LEU A 333 3.44 2.51 -12.21
C LEU A 333 3.25 1.00 -11.99
N SER A 334 2.30 0.64 -11.14
CA SER A 334 1.92 -0.76 -10.91
C SER A 334 1.24 -1.36 -12.15
N ARG A 335 1.20 -2.68 -12.25
CA ARG A 335 0.60 -3.39 -13.41
C ARG A 335 -0.81 -2.93 -13.79
N ASP A 336 -1.61 -2.50 -12.82
CA ASP A 336 -3.00 -2.07 -12.98
C ASP A 336 -3.19 -0.58 -13.29
N VAL A 337 -2.10 0.19 -13.44
CA VAL A 337 -2.16 1.60 -13.82
C VAL A 337 -2.74 1.80 -15.22
N THR A 338 -3.61 2.79 -15.39
CA THR A 338 -4.11 3.18 -16.72
C THR A 338 -3.30 4.35 -17.31
N ARG A 339 -3.39 4.56 -18.63
CA ARG A 339 -2.64 5.62 -19.33
C ARG A 339 -3.02 7.03 -18.90
N GLU A 340 -4.23 7.19 -18.41
CA GLU A 340 -4.81 8.44 -17.93
C GLU A 340 -4.33 8.76 -16.51
N GLU A 341 -3.97 7.74 -15.73
CA GLU A 341 -3.45 7.93 -14.37
C GLU A 341 -1.97 8.30 -14.34
N ILE A 342 -1.24 8.13 -15.43
CA ILE A 342 0.23 8.34 -15.50
C ILE A 342 0.65 9.68 -14.87
N PRO A 343 0.13 10.85 -15.27
CA PRO A 343 0.60 12.12 -14.71
C PRO A 343 0.42 12.21 -13.19
N GLU A 344 -0.69 11.68 -12.68
CA GLU A 344 -0.99 11.64 -11.26
C GLU A 344 -0.06 10.66 -10.50
N ARG A 345 0.25 9.49 -11.09
CA ARG A 345 1.21 8.54 -10.51
C ARG A 345 2.62 9.09 -10.48
N LEU A 346 3.04 9.81 -11.52
CA LEU A 346 4.34 10.47 -11.55
C LEU A 346 4.43 11.56 -10.48
N LYS A 347 3.35 12.31 -10.22
CA LYS A 347 3.27 13.24 -9.07
C LYS A 347 3.36 12.52 -7.73
N LEU A 348 2.85 11.29 -7.62
CA LEU A 348 2.99 10.48 -6.41
C LEU A 348 4.43 9.98 -6.21
N TYR A 349 5.14 9.63 -7.30
CA TYR A 349 6.57 9.34 -7.29
C TYR A 349 7.38 10.55 -6.82
N GLU A 350 7.12 11.74 -7.38
CA GLU A 350 7.74 12.99 -6.95
C GLU A 350 7.49 13.24 -5.46
N LYS A 351 6.25 13.06 -4.99
CA LYS A 351 5.90 13.20 -3.57
C LYS A 351 6.67 12.22 -2.68
N ALA A 352 6.92 11.01 -3.14
CA ALA A 352 7.68 10.02 -2.38
C ALA A 352 9.17 10.37 -2.29
N ARG A 353 9.74 10.89 -3.39
CA ARG A 353 11.19 10.96 -3.59
C ARG A 353 11.79 12.35 -3.43
N HIS A 354 11.08 13.40 -3.85
CA HIS A 354 11.63 14.76 -3.93
C HIS A 354 12.18 15.26 -2.60
N ASN A 355 11.36 15.25 -1.55
CA ASN A 355 11.78 15.70 -0.22
C ASN A 355 12.91 14.82 0.35
N ARG A 356 12.84 13.50 0.12
CA ARG A 356 13.85 12.55 0.61
C ARG A 356 15.20 12.81 -0.06
N ALA A 357 15.29 12.80 -1.38
CA ALA A 357 16.56 13.01 -2.07
C ALA A 357 17.11 14.41 -1.82
N SER A 358 16.26 15.45 -1.80
CA SER A 358 16.70 16.83 -1.51
C SER A 358 17.26 16.97 -0.09
N THR A 359 16.63 16.31 0.89
CA THR A 359 17.14 16.26 2.27
C THR A 359 18.49 15.56 2.33
N VAL A 360 18.63 14.39 1.68
CA VAL A 360 19.91 13.68 1.63
C VAL A 360 20.96 14.53 0.89
N GLN A 361 20.58 15.26 -0.17
CA GLN A 361 21.50 16.08 -0.95
C GLN A 361 22.08 17.18 -0.06
N GLN A 362 21.22 17.84 0.70
CA GLN A 362 21.64 18.83 1.69
C GLN A 362 22.55 18.20 2.76
N MET A 363 22.22 17.02 3.30
CA MET A 363 23.09 16.30 4.25
C MET A 363 24.47 15.99 3.65
N THR A 364 24.57 15.71 2.35
CA THR A 364 25.88 15.55 1.69
C THR A 364 26.66 16.85 1.60
N ARG A 365 26.00 17.99 1.36
CA ARG A 365 26.64 19.32 1.38
C ARG A 365 27.17 19.65 2.78
N ASP A 366 26.36 19.42 3.80
CA ASP A 366 26.72 19.70 5.20
C ASP A 366 27.90 18.84 5.66
N SER A 367 28.03 17.63 5.11
CA SER A 367 29.16 16.72 5.36
C SER A 367 30.50 17.19 4.78
N SER A 368 30.53 18.30 4.05
CA SER A 368 31.79 18.98 3.67
C SER A 368 32.49 19.65 4.85
N LYS A 369 31.79 19.83 5.99
CA LYS A 369 32.29 20.41 7.23
C LYS A 369 32.17 19.40 8.37
N PRO A 370 32.97 19.52 9.45
CA PRO A 370 32.80 18.72 10.66
C PRO A 370 31.38 18.85 11.23
N GLN A 371 30.82 17.73 11.70
CA GLN A 371 29.47 17.64 12.27
C GLN A 371 29.53 17.05 13.68
N SER A 372 28.54 17.35 14.52
CA SER A 372 28.41 16.69 15.84
C SER A 372 28.06 15.21 15.68
N VAL A 373 28.40 14.38 16.68
CA VAL A 373 28.11 12.94 16.66
C VAL A 373 26.61 12.68 16.50
N GLU A 374 25.77 13.40 17.23
CA GLU A 374 24.31 13.27 17.20
C GLU A 374 23.75 13.58 15.81
N THR A 375 24.31 14.61 15.15
CA THR A 375 23.92 14.99 13.79
C THR A 375 24.31 13.89 12.80
N MET A 376 25.48 13.30 12.96
CA MET A 376 25.96 12.21 12.11
C MET A 376 25.14 10.92 12.29
N GLU A 377 24.71 10.60 13.51
CA GLU A 377 23.80 9.48 13.80
C GLU A 377 22.42 9.70 13.17
N ALA A 378 21.84 10.89 13.33
CA ALA A 378 20.54 11.23 12.73
C ALA A 378 20.57 11.15 11.19
N MET A 379 21.65 11.63 10.56
CA MET A 379 21.86 11.48 9.11
C MET A 379 21.96 9.99 8.71
N THR A 380 22.71 9.20 9.47
CA THR A 380 22.90 7.76 9.23
C THR A 380 21.56 7.02 9.27
N ASP A 381 20.74 7.29 10.28
CA ASP A 381 19.44 6.65 10.45
C ASP A 381 18.46 7.05 9.35
N TYR A 382 18.43 8.34 9.00
CA TYR A 382 17.55 8.84 7.95
C TYR A 382 17.90 8.27 6.56
N ILE A 383 19.19 8.18 6.23
CA ILE A 383 19.64 7.72 4.91
C ILE A 383 19.50 6.21 4.80
N TYR A 384 20.11 5.45 5.71
CA TYR A 384 20.31 4.00 5.55
C TYR A 384 19.22 3.15 6.22
N GLY A 385 18.40 3.72 7.12
CA GLY A 385 17.32 3.02 7.82
C GLY A 385 16.00 2.93 7.05
N HIS A 386 15.96 3.36 5.79
CA HIS A 386 14.73 3.47 5.00
C HIS A 386 14.59 2.36 3.96
N ASP A 387 13.36 1.87 3.75
CA ASP A 387 12.99 0.99 2.65
C ASP A 387 12.00 1.74 1.72
N GLU A 388 12.49 2.13 0.54
CA GLU A 388 11.71 2.94 -0.39
C GLU A 388 10.53 2.17 -0.99
N PHE A 389 10.65 0.86 -1.20
CA PHE A 389 9.55 0.05 -1.73
C PHE A 389 8.36 0.06 -0.76
N ASP A 390 8.63 -0.20 0.52
CA ASP A 390 7.59 -0.26 1.54
C ASP A 390 6.94 1.12 1.76
N TYR A 391 7.74 2.19 1.78
CA TYR A 391 7.25 3.57 1.88
C TYR A 391 6.36 3.97 0.69
N SER A 392 6.87 3.80 -0.54
CA SER A 392 6.13 4.09 -1.77
C SER A 392 4.86 3.24 -1.87
N THR A 393 4.90 1.97 -1.45
CA THR A 393 3.73 1.07 -1.48
C THR A 393 2.63 1.59 -0.56
N GLN A 394 2.98 2.04 0.65
CA GLN A 394 1.99 2.59 1.57
C GLN A 394 1.42 3.93 1.08
N LEU A 395 2.24 4.75 0.42
CA LEU A 395 1.79 5.99 -0.19
C LEU A 395 0.79 5.71 -1.33
N LEU A 396 1.09 4.74 -2.20
CA LEU A 396 0.21 4.27 -3.27
C LEU A 396 -1.13 3.72 -2.72
N ARG A 397 -1.09 2.90 -1.67
CA ARG A 397 -2.30 2.38 -1.03
C ARG A 397 -3.20 3.50 -0.53
N LYS A 398 -2.64 4.48 0.19
CA LYS A 398 -3.40 5.65 0.68
C LYS A 398 -4.01 6.44 -0.48
N HIS A 399 -3.25 6.63 -1.55
CA HIS A 399 -3.73 7.30 -2.77
C HIS A 399 -4.93 6.57 -3.39
N LEU A 400 -4.78 5.26 -3.63
CA LEU A 400 -5.83 4.41 -4.18
C LEU A 400 -7.08 4.42 -3.29
N TRP A 401 -6.92 4.31 -1.97
CA TRP A 401 -8.04 4.40 -1.03
C TRP A 401 -8.75 5.75 -1.11
N ASN A 402 -8.04 6.86 -1.27
CA ASN A 402 -8.63 8.19 -1.37
C ASN A 402 -9.44 8.40 -2.65
N LYS A 403 -9.11 7.69 -3.74
CA LYS A 403 -9.91 7.72 -4.97
C LYS A 403 -11.28 7.06 -4.85
N LEU A 404 -11.53 6.31 -3.77
CA LEU A 404 -12.78 5.60 -3.55
C LEU A 404 -13.66 6.41 -2.59
N PRO A 405 -14.70 7.10 -3.08
CA PRO A 405 -15.43 8.09 -2.29
C PRO A 405 -16.31 7.47 -1.19
N ALA A 406 -16.80 6.23 -1.37
CA ALA A 406 -17.79 5.60 -0.49
C ALA A 406 -17.36 4.20 -0.05
N LYS A 407 -16.27 4.11 0.72
CA LYS A 407 -15.72 2.85 1.26
C LYS A 407 -16.12 2.66 2.72
N TYR A 408 -16.45 1.42 3.07
CA TYR A 408 -16.65 1.00 4.45
C TYR A 408 -15.30 0.81 5.15
N TRP A 409 -15.08 1.55 6.23
CA TRP A 409 -13.97 1.32 7.14
C TRP A 409 -14.47 0.54 8.34
N ARG A 410 -13.75 -0.53 8.68
CA ARG A 410 -13.96 -1.30 9.91
C ARG A 410 -12.62 -1.47 10.60
N GLN A 411 -12.66 -1.63 11.92
CA GLN A 411 -11.42 -1.91 12.66
C GLN A 411 -10.90 -3.30 12.28
N PRO A 412 -9.56 -3.49 12.19
CA PRO A 412 -8.48 -2.50 12.32
C PRO A 412 -8.18 -1.72 11.03
N ILE A 413 -8.34 -0.39 11.06
CA ILE A 413 -8.22 0.48 9.87
C ILE A 413 -6.81 0.60 9.28
N VAL A 414 -5.77 0.20 10.01
CA VAL A 414 -4.37 0.31 9.55
C VAL A 414 -4.09 -0.56 8.32
N PHE A 415 -4.90 -1.60 8.09
CA PHE A 415 -4.78 -2.52 6.97
C PHE A 415 -5.59 -2.11 5.74
N GLY A 416 -6.30 -0.98 5.80
CA GLY A 416 -7.15 -0.50 4.70
C GLY A 416 -8.65 -0.76 4.92
N PRO A 417 -9.48 -0.52 3.89
CA PRO A 417 -10.91 -0.80 3.96
C PRO A 417 -11.15 -2.30 4.08
N MET A 418 -12.09 -2.68 4.94
CA MET A 418 -12.35 -4.09 5.25
C MET A 418 -13.30 -4.70 4.20
N PRO A 419 -12.91 -5.80 3.51
CA PRO A 419 -13.81 -6.48 2.57
C PRO A 419 -15.02 -7.08 3.30
N GLY A 420 -16.15 -7.17 2.64
CA GLY A 420 -17.38 -7.74 3.20
C GLY A 420 -18.47 -7.91 2.14
N PRO A 421 -19.74 -8.05 2.56
CA PRO A 421 -20.85 -8.25 1.63
C PRO A 421 -21.01 -7.10 0.62
N ARG A 422 -20.75 -5.86 1.05
CA ARG A 422 -21.00 -4.64 0.27
C ARG A 422 -19.80 -4.13 -0.52
N GLN A 423 -18.59 -4.57 -0.18
CA GLN A 423 -17.38 -4.11 -0.88
C GLN A 423 -16.24 -5.12 -0.90
N ASP A 424 -15.37 -5.04 -1.89
CA ASP A 424 -14.09 -5.75 -1.91
C ASP A 424 -13.02 -5.05 -1.06
N TRP A 425 -11.81 -5.62 -1.02
CA TRP A 425 -10.68 -5.08 -0.25
C TRP A 425 -10.11 -3.79 -0.86
N TRP A 426 -10.58 -3.42 -2.05
CA TRP A 426 -10.36 -2.13 -2.67
C TRP A 426 -11.58 -1.22 -2.52
N GLY A 427 -12.55 -1.51 -1.65
CA GLY A 427 -13.72 -0.66 -1.43
C GLY A 427 -14.70 -0.56 -2.62
N ARG A 428 -14.62 -1.46 -3.61
CA ARG A 428 -15.52 -1.48 -4.77
C ARG A 428 -16.78 -2.27 -4.45
N ASN A 429 -17.94 -1.85 -4.94
CA ASN A 429 -19.21 -2.55 -4.67
C ASN A 429 -19.22 -3.99 -5.23
N ARG A 430 -20.09 -4.83 -4.68
CA ARG A 430 -20.18 -6.26 -5.01
C ARG A 430 -21.52 -6.69 -5.62
N VAL A 431 -22.39 -5.75 -5.93
CA VAL A 431 -23.76 -5.95 -6.45
C VAL A 431 -23.82 -7.02 -7.54
N GLN A 432 -22.94 -6.94 -8.55
CA GLN A 432 -22.93 -7.91 -9.67
C GLN A 432 -22.68 -9.36 -9.24
N LYS A 433 -21.87 -9.58 -8.20
CA LYS A 433 -21.61 -10.93 -7.68
C LYS A 433 -22.81 -11.44 -6.87
N SER A 434 -23.48 -10.57 -6.13
CA SER A 434 -24.66 -10.90 -5.34
C SER A 434 -25.88 -11.34 -6.17
N LEU A 435 -25.96 -10.92 -7.44
CA LEU A 435 -27.01 -11.37 -8.38
C LEU A 435 -26.98 -12.88 -8.64
N LYS A 436 -25.81 -13.51 -8.57
CA LYS A 436 -25.63 -14.95 -8.82
C LYS A 436 -25.69 -15.80 -7.54
N SER A 437 -25.71 -15.14 -6.38
CA SER A 437 -25.86 -15.81 -5.10
C SER A 437 -27.27 -16.34 -4.92
N THR A 438 -27.43 -17.43 -4.17
CA THR A 438 -28.74 -18.04 -3.91
C THR A 438 -29.14 -17.91 -2.45
N PHE A 439 -30.44 -17.92 -2.20
CA PHE A 439 -31.02 -17.98 -0.86
C PHE A 439 -32.09 -19.06 -0.75
N GLN A 440 -32.28 -19.58 0.46
CA GLN A 440 -33.42 -20.40 0.86
C GLN A 440 -33.92 -19.88 2.21
N THR A 441 -35.15 -19.39 2.26
CA THR A 441 -35.76 -18.75 3.43
C THR A 441 -36.97 -19.54 3.91
N ALA A 442 -36.88 -20.12 5.11
CA ALA A 442 -38.01 -20.71 5.82
C ALA A 442 -38.57 -19.70 6.83
N SER A 443 -39.86 -19.39 6.75
CA SER A 443 -40.52 -18.45 7.66
C SER A 443 -41.79 -19.02 8.26
N ILE A 444 -41.98 -18.83 9.57
CA ILE A 444 -43.21 -19.15 10.30
C ILE A 444 -43.81 -17.83 10.80
N ARG A 445 -44.98 -17.47 10.27
CA ARG A 445 -45.77 -16.31 10.67
C ARG A 445 -46.84 -16.74 11.66
N PHE A 446 -46.92 -16.06 12.79
CA PHE A 446 -47.83 -16.40 13.87
C PHE A 446 -48.47 -15.16 14.48
N LYS A 447 -49.62 -15.40 15.10
CA LYS A 447 -50.41 -14.43 15.85
C LYS A 447 -49.99 -14.49 17.32
N THR A 448 -49.86 -13.32 17.96
CA THR A 448 -49.39 -13.21 19.35
C THR A 448 -49.87 -11.93 20.03
N SER A 449 -49.53 -11.77 21.31
CA SER A 449 -49.81 -10.59 22.13
C SER A 449 -49.06 -9.35 21.65
N ARG A 450 -49.81 -8.33 21.17
CA ARG A 450 -49.24 -7.02 20.82
C ARG A 450 -48.57 -6.35 22.01
N THR A 451 -49.19 -6.43 23.20
CA THR A 451 -48.68 -5.80 24.42
C THR A 451 -47.31 -6.37 24.81
N LEU A 452 -47.11 -7.69 24.66
CA LEU A 452 -45.81 -8.29 24.94
C LEU A 452 -44.76 -7.81 23.92
N LEU A 453 -45.09 -7.83 22.63
CA LEU A 453 -44.19 -7.34 21.58
C LEU A 453 -43.87 -5.84 21.72
N GLN A 454 -44.78 -5.04 22.27
CA GLN A 454 -44.55 -3.62 22.55
C GLN A 454 -43.41 -3.40 23.54
N ASN A 455 -43.20 -4.33 24.48
CA ASN A 455 -42.10 -4.27 25.45
C ASN A 455 -40.72 -4.55 24.81
N LEU A 456 -40.67 -4.96 23.53
CA LEU A 456 -39.44 -5.14 22.76
C LEU A 456 -39.09 -3.91 21.92
N LEU A 457 -39.97 -2.89 21.88
CA LEU A 457 -39.70 -1.65 21.17
C LEU A 457 -38.67 -0.82 21.96
N PRO A 458 -37.73 -0.15 21.27
CA PRO A 458 -36.53 0.40 21.92
C PRO A 458 -36.82 1.70 22.70
N ASN A 459 -37.85 2.47 22.31
CA ASN A 459 -38.28 3.69 22.98
C ASN A 459 -39.69 4.10 22.54
N GLU A 460 -40.23 5.15 23.17
CA GLU A 460 -41.60 5.66 22.98
C GLU A 460 -41.90 6.18 21.56
N ARG A 461 -40.88 6.42 20.72
CA ARG A 461 -41.10 6.82 19.32
C ARG A 461 -41.54 5.67 18.44
N TYR A 462 -41.34 4.43 18.90
CA TYR A 462 -41.87 3.24 18.26
C TYR A 462 -43.24 2.89 18.84
N SER A 463 -44.17 2.57 17.96
CA SER A 463 -45.54 2.17 18.33
C SER A 463 -46.12 1.21 17.31
N PHE A 464 -47.22 0.55 17.67
CA PHE A 464 -48.00 -0.21 16.70
C PHE A 464 -48.98 0.70 15.97
N THR A 465 -49.24 0.41 14.70
CA THR A 465 -50.22 1.13 13.88
C THR A 465 -51.67 0.78 14.25
N ASP A 466 -51.88 -0.43 14.76
CA ASP A 466 -53.20 -0.98 15.09
C ASP A 466 -53.39 -1.03 16.62
N PRO A 467 -54.52 -0.55 17.16
CA PRO A 467 -54.79 -0.57 18.60
C PRO A 467 -55.16 -1.96 19.16
N SER A 468 -55.36 -2.97 18.32
CA SER A 468 -55.73 -4.34 18.70
C SER A 468 -54.80 -4.92 19.76
N THR A 469 -55.29 -5.79 20.63
CA THR A 469 -54.44 -6.52 21.60
C THR A 469 -53.60 -7.62 20.95
N VAL A 470 -53.83 -7.89 19.67
CA VAL A 470 -53.18 -8.91 18.86
C VAL A 470 -52.25 -8.27 17.84
N ALA A 471 -51.09 -8.89 17.62
CA ALA A 471 -50.16 -8.55 16.56
C ALA A 471 -49.67 -9.80 15.83
N TYR A 472 -48.93 -9.60 14.75
CA TYR A 472 -48.31 -10.66 13.96
C TYR A 472 -46.80 -10.52 14.01
N ALA A 473 -46.12 -11.66 14.15
CA ALA A 473 -44.68 -11.74 14.07
C ALA A 473 -44.27 -12.95 13.23
N SER A 474 -43.02 -12.97 12.80
CA SER A 474 -42.46 -14.13 12.12
C SER A 474 -41.04 -14.42 12.55
N PHE A 475 -40.74 -15.71 12.68
CA PHE A 475 -39.37 -16.20 12.66
C PHE A 475 -39.01 -16.55 11.23
N SER A 476 -37.93 -15.96 10.72
CA SER A 476 -37.48 -16.17 9.34
C SER A 476 -36.01 -16.57 9.34
N GLN A 477 -35.75 -17.81 8.94
CA GLN A 477 -34.40 -18.35 8.78
C GLN A 477 -34.03 -18.37 7.31
N THR A 478 -32.93 -17.74 6.96
CA THR A 478 -32.39 -17.74 5.59
C THR A 478 -31.04 -18.41 5.55
N ARG A 479 -30.85 -19.31 4.58
CA ARG A 479 -29.57 -19.87 4.17
C ARG A 479 -29.12 -19.14 2.92
N LEU A 480 -27.89 -18.64 2.94
CA LEU A 480 -27.25 -17.96 1.81
C LEU A 480 -26.13 -18.84 1.27
N HIS A 481 -25.97 -18.89 -0.05
CA HIS A 481 -24.91 -19.64 -0.73
C HIS A 481 -24.31 -18.81 -1.87
N GLY A 482 -23.02 -19.02 -2.15
CA GLY A 482 -22.34 -18.40 -3.30
C GLY A 482 -21.77 -17.04 -2.94
N MET A 483 -21.49 -16.81 -1.66
CA MET A 483 -20.97 -15.55 -1.15
C MET A 483 -19.50 -15.41 -1.57
N ASP A 484 -19.23 -14.66 -2.64
CA ASP A 484 -17.86 -14.45 -3.14
C ASP A 484 -16.91 -13.88 -2.08
N TRP A 485 -17.42 -13.02 -1.19
CA TRP A 485 -16.65 -12.44 -0.09
C TRP A 485 -16.31 -13.45 1.02
N LEU A 486 -16.92 -14.65 0.99
CA LEU A 486 -16.59 -15.83 1.81
C LEU A 486 -15.98 -16.95 0.95
N GLY A 487 -15.36 -16.63 -0.19
CA GLY A 487 -14.74 -17.63 -1.07
C GLY A 487 -15.72 -18.58 -1.74
N GLY A 488 -16.97 -18.14 -1.97
CA GLY A 488 -18.04 -18.95 -2.57
C GLY A 488 -18.86 -19.76 -1.56
N GLY A 489 -18.50 -19.68 -0.28
CA GLY A 489 -19.24 -20.30 0.82
C GLY A 489 -20.61 -19.67 1.08
N GLY A 490 -21.15 -19.96 2.27
CA GLY A 490 -22.48 -19.54 2.67
C GLY A 490 -22.65 -19.52 4.18
N TYR A 491 -23.73 -18.93 4.64
CA TYR A 491 -24.06 -18.84 6.06
C TYR A 491 -25.57 -18.83 6.27
N ARG A 492 -25.99 -18.93 7.53
CA ARG A 492 -27.41 -18.89 7.90
C ARG A 492 -27.66 -17.74 8.86
N HIS A 493 -28.85 -17.19 8.79
CA HIS A 493 -29.35 -16.26 9.79
C HIS A 493 -30.82 -16.55 10.13
N LEU A 494 -31.24 -16.23 11.35
CA LEU A 494 -32.61 -16.35 11.86
C LEU A 494 -33.02 -15.03 12.52
N GLY A 495 -34.06 -14.37 12.01
CA GLY A 495 -34.57 -13.12 12.57
C GLY A 495 -35.97 -13.25 13.12
N LEU A 496 -36.28 -12.48 14.17
CA LEU A 496 -37.65 -12.20 14.59
C LEU A 496 -38.09 -10.88 13.95
N TYR A 497 -39.19 -10.91 13.21
CA TYR A 497 -39.75 -9.73 12.54
C TYR A 497 -41.15 -9.43 13.09
N ILE A 498 -41.37 -8.20 13.54
CA ILE A 498 -42.64 -7.75 14.13
C ILE A 498 -43.37 -6.86 13.13
N GLU A 499 -44.61 -7.21 12.82
CA GLU A 499 -45.45 -6.49 11.85
C GLU A 499 -46.18 -5.30 12.48
N GLY A 500 -46.58 -4.34 11.64
CA GLY A 500 -47.44 -3.23 12.07
C GLY A 500 -46.75 -2.22 12.98
N VAL A 501 -45.42 -2.13 12.94
CA VAL A 501 -44.66 -1.14 13.73
C VAL A 501 -44.44 0.14 12.92
N GLN A 502 -44.48 1.26 13.63
CA GLN A 502 -44.19 2.57 13.12
C GLN A 502 -43.21 3.32 14.03
N TYR A 503 -42.40 4.18 13.41
CA TYR A 503 -41.50 5.11 14.07
C TYR A 503 -41.94 6.54 13.80
N LYS A 504 -42.11 7.34 14.86
CA LYS A 504 -42.42 8.77 14.76
C LYS A 504 -41.14 9.60 14.82
N LYS A 505 -40.82 10.29 13.73
CA LYS A 505 -39.70 11.24 13.63
C LYS A 505 -39.93 12.48 14.49
N THR A 506 -38.88 13.27 14.68
CA THR A 506 -38.94 14.52 15.47
C THR A 506 -39.87 15.57 14.85
N ASP A 507 -39.96 15.61 13.53
CA ASP A 507 -40.85 16.50 12.77
C ASP A 507 -42.33 16.03 12.74
N GLY A 508 -42.61 14.85 13.32
CA GLY A 508 -43.93 14.24 13.35
C GLY A 508 -44.23 13.29 12.19
N GLU A 509 -43.35 13.17 11.18
CA GLU A 509 -43.51 12.19 10.11
C GLU A 509 -43.42 10.76 10.66
N VAL A 510 -44.19 9.83 10.07
CA VAL A 510 -44.25 8.44 10.52
C VAL A 510 -43.69 7.51 9.46
N VAL A 511 -42.70 6.71 9.85
CA VAL A 511 -42.12 5.64 9.02
C VAL A 511 -42.68 4.30 9.48
N LYS A 512 -43.22 3.50 8.57
CA LYS A 512 -43.80 2.19 8.88
C LYS A 512 -42.92 1.09 8.30
N GLY A 513 -42.77 -0.03 9.01
CA GLY A 513 -41.97 -1.15 8.55
C GLY A 513 -42.05 -2.37 9.47
N LEU A 514 -41.33 -3.43 9.10
CA LEU A 514 -41.12 -4.60 9.95
C LEU A 514 -40.06 -4.27 10.98
N TYR A 515 -40.36 -4.35 12.27
CA TYR A 515 -39.34 -4.12 13.29
C TYR A 515 -38.54 -5.40 13.53
N LEU A 516 -37.21 -5.28 13.43
CA LEU A 516 -36.24 -6.35 13.65
C LEU A 516 -35.53 -6.14 15.00
N PRO A 517 -36.05 -6.68 16.12
CA PRO A 517 -35.41 -6.58 17.43
C PRO A 517 -34.14 -7.43 17.55
N ILE A 518 -34.06 -8.56 16.83
CA ILE A 518 -32.93 -9.49 16.93
C ILE A 518 -32.73 -10.27 15.64
N LEU A 519 -31.45 -10.43 15.25
CA LEU A 519 -31.03 -11.29 14.15
C LEU A 519 -29.89 -12.20 14.61
N PHE A 520 -30.09 -13.51 14.57
CA PHE A 520 -29.04 -14.47 14.85
C PHE A 520 -28.33 -14.86 13.56
N GLU A 521 -27.01 -15.05 13.60
CA GLU A 521 -26.23 -15.54 12.47
C GLU A 521 -25.22 -16.61 12.86
N SER A 522 -24.92 -17.48 11.90
CA SER A 522 -24.04 -18.64 12.09
C SER A 522 -22.56 -18.36 11.85
N LEU A 523 -22.16 -17.13 11.51
CA LEU A 523 -20.77 -16.72 11.29
C LEU A 523 -20.49 -15.34 11.86
N THR A 524 -19.26 -15.11 12.31
CA THR A 524 -18.83 -13.85 12.92
C THR A 524 -18.70 -12.71 11.91
N ASP A 525 -18.19 -12.97 10.71
CA ASP A 525 -17.96 -11.94 9.68
C ASP A 525 -19.21 -11.11 9.31
N PRO A 526 -20.36 -11.74 9.00
CA PRO A 526 -21.58 -10.98 8.68
C PRO A 526 -22.24 -10.35 9.92
N ILE A 527 -21.94 -10.83 11.14
CA ILE A 527 -22.30 -10.18 12.41
C ILE A 527 -21.55 -8.85 12.55
N VAL A 528 -20.21 -8.89 12.47
CA VAL A 528 -19.37 -7.70 12.62
C VAL A 528 -19.72 -6.67 11.56
N SER A 529 -19.79 -7.10 10.29
CA SER A 529 -20.13 -6.22 9.18
C SER A 529 -21.53 -5.61 9.35
N GLY A 530 -22.53 -6.40 9.73
CA GLY A 530 -23.90 -5.88 9.92
C GLY A 530 -24.06 -4.94 11.12
N ARG A 531 -23.35 -5.19 12.23
CA ARG A 531 -23.39 -4.30 13.40
C ARG A 531 -22.70 -2.97 13.13
N GLU A 532 -21.49 -3.01 12.57
CA GLU A 532 -20.69 -1.79 12.38
C GLU A 532 -21.20 -0.94 11.21
N GLU A 533 -21.60 -1.56 10.11
CA GLU A 533 -21.99 -0.86 8.89
C GLU A 533 -23.48 -0.50 8.88
N LEU A 534 -24.34 -1.40 9.38
CA LEU A 534 -25.81 -1.29 9.21
C LEU A 534 -26.55 -1.03 10.53
N GLY A 535 -25.88 -1.21 11.68
CA GLY A 535 -26.52 -1.07 12.99
C GLY A 535 -27.51 -2.18 13.36
N MET A 536 -27.45 -3.33 12.68
CA MET A 536 -28.34 -4.46 12.94
C MET A 536 -28.06 -5.12 14.32
N PRO A 537 -29.08 -5.59 15.05
CA PRO A 537 -28.92 -6.26 16.35
C PRO A 537 -28.52 -7.72 16.16
N LYS A 538 -27.27 -7.94 15.72
CA LYS A 538 -26.79 -9.27 15.37
C LYS A 538 -26.11 -9.99 16.53
N LEU A 539 -26.48 -11.25 16.77
CA LEU A 539 -25.85 -12.16 17.73
C LEU A 539 -25.47 -13.48 17.05
N TYR A 540 -24.48 -14.17 17.62
CA TYR A 540 -24.08 -15.48 17.12
C TYR A 540 -24.96 -16.58 17.72
N THR A 541 -25.37 -17.54 16.89
CA THR A 541 -25.87 -18.84 17.32
C THR A 541 -25.54 -19.85 16.23
N ALA A 542 -25.30 -21.12 16.59
CA ALA A 542 -25.30 -22.18 15.60
C ALA A 542 -26.73 -22.38 15.06
N ILE A 543 -26.85 -22.47 13.75
CA ILE A 543 -28.12 -22.63 13.03
C ILE A 543 -27.99 -23.85 12.13
N GLU A 544 -28.71 -24.90 12.46
CA GLU A 544 -28.78 -26.13 11.68
C GLU A 544 -30.15 -26.24 11.04
N ALA A 545 -30.19 -26.46 9.74
CA ALA A 545 -31.44 -26.56 8.99
C ALA A 545 -31.37 -27.70 7.98
N HIS A 546 -32.41 -28.54 8.01
CA HIS A 546 -32.54 -29.73 7.19
C HIS A 546 -33.90 -29.74 6.51
N GLU A 547 -33.89 -29.68 5.17
CA GLU A 547 -35.08 -29.94 4.37
C GLU A 547 -35.15 -31.43 4.02
N ARG A 548 -36.36 -31.99 4.13
CA ARG A 548 -36.74 -33.33 3.65
C ARG A 548 -37.82 -33.17 2.57
N SER A 549 -38.34 -34.28 2.05
CA SER A 549 -39.32 -34.28 0.95
C SER A 549 -40.51 -33.32 1.14
N ASN A 550 -41.06 -33.25 2.36
CA ASN A 550 -42.24 -32.44 2.72
C ASN A 550 -42.08 -31.73 4.07
N SER A 551 -40.87 -31.63 4.62
CA SER A 551 -40.65 -30.99 5.91
C SER A 551 -39.37 -30.16 5.94
N TYR A 552 -39.33 -29.17 6.83
CA TYR A 552 -38.17 -28.34 7.11
C TYR A 552 -37.96 -28.27 8.61
N HIS A 553 -36.79 -28.71 9.08
CA HIS A 553 -36.43 -28.73 10.49
C HIS A 553 -35.26 -27.79 10.74
N LEU A 554 -35.44 -26.87 11.67
CA LEU A 554 -34.45 -25.89 12.09
C LEU A 554 -34.17 -26.05 13.59
N THR A 555 -32.90 -26.01 13.95
CA THR A 555 -32.42 -26.08 15.34
C THR A 555 -31.41 -24.96 15.58
N THR A 556 -31.54 -24.29 16.72
CA THR A 556 -30.62 -23.23 17.16
C THR A 556 -29.95 -23.61 18.46
N SER A 557 -28.65 -23.36 18.53
CA SER A 557 -27.84 -23.73 19.70
C SER A 557 -26.65 -22.79 19.92
N TRP A 558 -26.08 -22.86 21.12
CA TRP A 558 -24.84 -22.20 21.47
C TRP A 558 -23.95 -23.20 22.23
N GLU A 559 -22.77 -23.51 21.68
CA GLU A 559 -21.86 -24.52 22.22
C GLU A 559 -22.53 -25.87 22.56
N GLY A 560 -23.51 -26.28 21.74
CA GLY A 560 -24.28 -27.52 21.92
C GLY A 560 -25.50 -27.39 22.83
N ALA A 561 -25.66 -26.29 23.57
CA ALA A 561 -26.89 -25.99 24.30
C ALA A 561 -27.99 -25.57 23.31
N VAL A 562 -28.91 -26.50 23.03
CA VAL A 562 -30.02 -26.29 22.11
C VAL A 562 -31.12 -25.49 22.80
N TRP A 563 -31.51 -24.37 22.21
CA TRP A 563 -32.51 -23.47 22.78
C TRP A 563 -33.75 -23.30 21.90
N GLY A 564 -33.70 -23.68 20.63
CA GLY A 564 -34.84 -23.48 19.73
C GLY A 564 -35.02 -24.59 18.71
N HIS A 565 -36.27 -24.98 18.52
CA HIS A 565 -36.73 -25.92 17.49
C HIS A 565 -37.84 -25.28 16.67
N PHE A 566 -37.70 -25.32 15.35
CA PHE A 566 -38.71 -24.82 14.43
C PHE A 566 -38.97 -25.87 13.36
N HIS A 567 -40.23 -26.27 13.23
CA HIS A 567 -40.63 -27.35 12.34
C HIS A 567 -41.73 -26.87 11.41
N LEU A 568 -41.58 -27.18 10.12
CA LEU A 568 -42.61 -27.02 9.10
C LEU A 568 -42.84 -28.42 8.53
N GLU A 569 -44.07 -28.88 8.58
CA GLU A 569 -44.49 -30.19 8.05
C GLU A 569 -45.52 -30.00 6.94
N ASP A 570 -45.77 -31.04 6.16
CA ASP A 570 -46.75 -31.02 5.06
C ASP A 570 -46.51 -29.85 4.07
N LEU A 571 -45.25 -29.58 3.73
CA LEU A 571 -44.89 -28.55 2.76
C LEU A 571 -45.28 -28.97 1.33
N GLU A 572 -46.11 -28.14 0.71
CA GLU A 572 -46.58 -28.33 -0.66
C GLU A 572 -46.01 -27.25 -1.58
N ASP A 573 -45.55 -27.65 -2.76
CA ASP A 573 -45.11 -26.73 -3.80
C ASP A 573 -46.29 -25.90 -4.34
N GLN A 574 -46.08 -24.59 -4.49
CA GLN A 574 -47.08 -23.64 -4.96
C GLN A 574 -46.64 -23.02 -6.29
N ASP A 575 -47.60 -22.79 -7.17
CA ASP A 575 -47.38 -21.99 -8.38
C ASP A 575 -47.42 -20.50 -8.02
N PHE A 576 -46.23 -19.93 -7.82
CA PHE A 576 -46.04 -18.52 -7.48
C PHE A 576 -46.21 -17.58 -8.68
N SER A 577 -46.43 -18.10 -9.89
CA SER A 577 -46.72 -17.28 -11.08
C SER A 577 -48.12 -16.65 -11.02
N MET A 578 -49.06 -17.28 -10.31
CA MET A 578 -50.45 -16.80 -10.17
C MET A 578 -50.68 -15.93 -8.92
N ASN A 579 -49.85 -16.07 -7.88
CA ASN A 579 -49.91 -15.28 -6.64
C ASN A 579 -48.49 -14.99 -6.12
N PRO A 580 -47.87 -13.85 -6.48
CA PRO A 580 -46.57 -13.50 -5.93
C PRO A 580 -46.69 -13.34 -4.40
N PRO A 581 -45.71 -13.81 -3.62
CA PRO A 581 -45.77 -13.68 -2.17
C PRO A 581 -45.92 -12.20 -1.78
N GLN A 582 -46.93 -11.90 -0.95
CA GLN A 582 -47.12 -10.54 -0.44
C GLN A 582 -45.87 -10.10 0.33
N ASN A 583 -45.27 -8.99 -0.10
CA ASN A 583 -44.26 -8.29 0.68
C ASN A 583 -44.95 -7.63 1.87
N ILE A 584 -44.83 -8.26 3.04
CA ILE A 584 -45.37 -7.75 4.29
C ILE A 584 -44.40 -6.68 4.80
N GLY A 585 -44.55 -5.43 4.38
CA GLY A 585 -43.80 -4.28 4.92
C GLY A 585 -43.15 -3.38 3.86
N LYS A 586 -42.99 -2.08 4.19
CA LYS A 586 -42.30 -1.09 3.33
C LYS A 586 -40.77 -1.08 3.50
N GLY A 587 -40.23 -1.95 4.37
CA GLY A 587 -38.83 -2.02 4.75
C GLY A 587 -38.63 -2.47 6.21
N ASP A 588 -37.39 -2.78 6.57
CA ASP A 588 -37.02 -3.20 7.93
C ASP A 588 -36.63 -2.00 8.79
N LEU A 589 -37.26 -1.88 9.96
CA LEU A 589 -36.93 -0.94 11.02
C LEU A 589 -35.97 -1.61 12.00
N ILE A 590 -34.83 -0.96 12.23
CA ILE A 590 -33.72 -1.43 13.05
C ILE A 590 -33.37 -0.34 14.06
N TYR A 591 -32.89 -0.74 15.25
CA TYR A 591 -32.36 0.18 16.24
C TYR A 591 -30.86 -0.02 16.44
N ARG A 592 -30.06 0.98 16.08
CA ARG A 592 -28.61 0.95 16.30
C ARG A 592 -28.27 1.49 17.68
N TYR A 593 -27.46 0.75 18.43
CA TYR A 593 -26.84 1.19 19.66
C TYR A 593 -25.36 0.76 19.71
N MET A 594 -24.45 1.70 19.92
CA MET A 594 -23.03 1.45 20.16
C MET A 594 -22.60 2.22 21.42
N PRO A 595 -22.03 1.55 22.44
CA PRO A 595 -21.61 2.22 23.67
C PRO A 595 -20.31 3.01 23.50
N GLN A 596 -20.12 4.04 24.32
CA GLN A 596 -18.84 4.71 24.48
C GLN A 596 -17.81 3.80 25.17
N VAL A 597 -16.53 3.99 24.86
CA VAL A 597 -15.42 3.29 25.51
C VAL A 597 -15.10 3.92 26.87
N GLY A 598 -14.87 3.10 27.89
CA GLY A 598 -14.37 3.51 29.21
C GLY A 598 -15.39 3.36 30.34
N ARG A 599 -14.89 3.02 31.54
CA ARG A 599 -15.75 2.75 32.72
C ARG A 599 -16.63 3.94 33.12
N ALA A 600 -16.14 5.17 32.95
CA ALA A 600 -16.88 6.39 33.27
C ALA A 600 -18.09 6.64 32.35
N ASN A 601 -18.09 6.03 31.16
CA ASN A 601 -19.10 6.26 30.13
C ASN A 601 -20.12 5.11 30.04
N LYS A 602 -20.16 4.20 31.02
CA LYS A 602 -21.11 3.08 31.03
C LYS A 602 -22.55 3.59 30.90
N GLY A 603 -23.31 2.99 29.98
CA GLY A 603 -24.69 3.37 29.69
C GLY A 603 -24.84 4.54 28.70
N GLN A 604 -23.74 5.22 28.34
CA GLN A 604 -23.76 6.29 27.35
C GLN A 604 -23.48 5.74 25.94
N PRO A 605 -24.33 6.01 24.95
CA PRO A 605 -24.08 5.64 23.57
C PRO A 605 -23.08 6.59 22.89
N GLU A 606 -22.18 6.01 22.10
CA GLU A 606 -21.43 6.70 21.04
C GLU A 606 -22.33 6.90 19.81
N ALA A 607 -23.21 5.93 19.51
CA ALA A 607 -24.18 6.02 18.44
C ALA A 607 -25.50 5.37 18.87
N GLU A 608 -26.60 6.12 18.76
CA GLU A 608 -27.95 5.63 19.03
C GLU A 608 -28.95 6.27 18.07
N TYR A 609 -29.59 5.47 17.21
CA TYR A 609 -30.58 5.96 16.26
C TYR A 609 -31.36 4.85 15.55
N PRO A 610 -32.58 5.16 15.07
CA PRO A 610 -33.32 4.29 14.15
C PRO A 610 -32.65 4.19 12.77
N VAL A 611 -32.71 2.99 12.18
CA VAL A 611 -32.26 2.67 10.82
C VAL A 611 -33.43 2.06 10.04
N LEU A 612 -33.54 2.42 8.77
CA LEU A 612 -34.49 1.84 7.82
C LEU A 612 -33.71 1.15 6.70
N VAL A 613 -34.12 -0.08 6.36
CA VAL A 613 -33.74 -0.77 5.12
C VAL A 613 -34.97 -0.78 4.21
N PRO A 614 -35.05 0.11 3.20
CA PRO A 614 -36.21 0.19 2.32
C PRO A 614 -36.20 -0.95 1.31
N GLN A 615 -37.18 -1.84 1.42
CA GLN A 615 -37.25 -3.05 0.61
C GLN A 615 -37.37 -2.74 -0.89
N GLU A 616 -38.10 -1.69 -1.26
CA GLU A 616 -38.25 -1.27 -2.66
C GLU A 616 -36.94 -0.83 -3.31
N GLU A 617 -36.05 -0.18 -2.55
CA GLU A 617 -34.75 0.24 -3.05
C GLU A 617 -33.78 -0.94 -3.14
N GLU A 618 -33.79 -1.83 -2.13
CA GLU A 618 -33.03 -3.07 -2.17
C GLU A 618 -33.37 -3.92 -3.39
N GLN A 619 -34.66 -4.10 -3.69
CA GLN A 619 -35.11 -4.86 -4.87
C GLN A 619 -34.74 -4.19 -6.20
N LYS A 620 -34.61 -2.86 -6.24
CA LYS A 620 -34.09 -2.15 -7.43
C LYS A 620 -32.59 -2.34 -7.60
N ASN A 621 -31.85 -2.42 -6.49
CA ASN A 621 -30.40 -2.57 -6.49
C ASN A 621 -29.97 -4.02 -6.82
N ILE A 622 -30.59 -4.98 -6.14
CA ILE A 622 -30.36 -6.42 -6.32
C ILE A 622 -31.73 -7.11 -6.44
N PRO A 623 -32.29 -7.25 -7.65
CA PRO A 623 -33.58 -7.92 -7.82
C PRO A 623 -33.47 -9.40 -7.47
N SER A 624 -34.26 -9.82 -6.48
CA SER A 624 -34.35 -11.23 -6.10
C SER A 624 -35.34 -11.95 -7.03
N ARG A 625 -34.94 -13.10 -7.57
CA ARG A 625 -35.79 -13.97 -8.38
C ARG A 625 -36.12 -15.24 -7.62
N ILE A 626 -37.40 -15.44 -7.32
CA ILE A 626 -37.90 -16.67 -6.70
C ILE A 626 -37.89 -17.80 -7.73
N THR A 627 -37.34 -18.95 -7.35
CA THR A 627 -37.28 -20.17 -8.16
C THR A 627 -38.22 -21.25 -7.64
N ARG A 628 -38.53 -21.24 -6.34
CA ARG A 628 -39.42 -22.21 -5.70
C ARG A 628 -40.14 -21.59 -4.51
N LEU A 629 -41.41 -21.94 -4.34
CA LEU A 629 -42.22 -21.58 -3.17
C LEU A 629 -42.95 -22.83 -2.67
N ARG A 630 -42.80 -23.13 -1.38
CA ARG A 630 -43.58 -24.15 -0.68
C ARG A 630 -44.29 -23.54 0.51
N THR A 631 -45.51 -23.98 0.80
CA THR A 631 -46.30 -23.43 1.90
C THR A 631 -46.93 -24.54 2.74
N THR A 632 -47.17 -24.24 4.01
CA THR A 632 -47.93 -25.10 4.93
C THR A 632 -48.61 -24.23 6.01
N LYS A 633 -49.58 -24.82 6.71
CA LYS A 633 -50.10 -24.32 7.98
C LYS A 633 -49.64 -25.15 9.18
N ASN A 634 -49.09 -26.34 8.93
CA ASN A 634 -48.57 -27.23 9.96
C ASN A 634 -47.13 -26.81 10.29
N ALA A 635 -46.98 -25.95 11.29
CA ALA A 635 -45.68 -25.54 11.79
C ALA A 635 -45.68 -25.43 13.31
N ARG A 636 -44.50 -25.60 13.92
CA ARG A 636 -44.30 -25.53 15.36
C ARG A 636 -43.05 -24.71 15.67
N ILE A 637 -43.15 -23.90 16.73
CA ILE A 637 -42.05 -23.12 17.28
C ILE A 637 -41.91 -23.53 18.75
N GLU A 638 -40.72 -23.94 19.15
CA GLU A 638 -40.38 -24.25 20.53
C GLU A 638 -39.11 -23.50 20.92
N ILE A 639 -39.17 -22.78 22.03
CA ILE A 639 -38.04 -22.01 22.55
C ILE A 639 -37.87 -22.39 24.02
N ASP A 640 -36.73 -22.98 24.34
CA ASP A 640 -36.29 -23.24 25.70
C ASP A 640 -35.37 -22.10 26.14
N ALA A 641 -35.78 -21.36 27.17
CA ALA A 641 -35.00 -20.27 27.74
C ALA A 641 -33.62 -20.72 28.24
N LEU A 642 -33.53 -21.99 28.66
CA LEU A 642 -32.43 -22.56 29.43
C LEU A 642 -32.11 -21.73 30.69
N SER A 643 -31.17 -22.20 31.51
CA SER A 643 -30.70 -21.42 32.66
C SER A 643 -29.54 -20.49 32.27
N TRP A 644 -29.20 -19.55 33.16
CA TRP A 644 -28.00 -18.72 33.01
C TRP A 644 -26.72 -19.56 32.90
N GLU A 645 -26.64 -20.69 33.61
CA GLU A 645 -25.49 -21.59 33.58
C GLU A 645 -25.36 -22.32 32.23
N ALA A 646 -26.49 -22.69 31.62
CA ALA A 646 -26.51 -23.40 30.35
C ALA A 646 -26.37 -22.47 29.13
N LEU A 647 -26.79 -21.20 29.25
CA LEU A 647 -26.80 -20.24 28.15
C LEU A 647 -26.37 -18.82 28.58
N PRO A 648 -25.20 -18.61 29.19
CA PRO A 648 -24.86 -17.37 29.91
C PRO A 648 -24.87 -16.10 29.04
N THR A 649 -24.48 -16.20 27.76
CA THR A 649 -24.38 -15.03 26.89
C THR A 649 -25.67 -14.71 26.13
N LEU A 650 -26.63 -15.64 26.07
CA LEU A 650 -27.88 -15.47 25.31
C LEU A 650 -29.13 -15.66 26.17
N HIS A 651 -29.05 -16.19 27.40
CA HIS A 651 -30.20 -16.48 28.27
C HIS A 651 -31.14 -15.28 28.41
N HIS A 652 -30.61 -14.09 28.68
CA HIS A 652 -31.40 -12.87 28.80
C HIS A 652 -32.16 -12.47 27.51
N VAL A 653 -31.72 -12.94 26.34
CA VAL A 653 -32.43 -12.76 25.07
C VAL A 653 -33.43 -13.89 24.87
N ILE A 654 -32.98 -15.14 25.02
CA ILE A 654 -33.82 -16.32 24.74
C ILE A 654 -34.96 -16.46 25.75
N SER A 655 -34.75 -16.14 27.03
CA SER A 655 -35.82 -16.12 28.03
C SER A 655 -36.93 -15.14 27.65
N ARG A 656 -36.57 -13.97 27.12
CA ARG A 656 -37.53 -12.98 26.61
C ARG A 656 -38.23 -13.44 25.33
N LEU A 657 -37.57 -14.23 24.48
CA LEU A 657 -38.20 -14.84 23.31
C LEU A 657 -39.16 -15.97 23.69
N ALA A 658 -38.83 -16.77 24.71
CA ALA A 658 -39.65 -17.87 25.21
C ALA A 658 -40.96 -17.38 25.86
N GLU A 659 -41.01 -16.12 26.33
CA GLU A 659 -42.24 -15.51 26.84
C GLU A 659 -43.28 -15.20 25.76
N ILE A 660 -42.90 -15.15 24.47
CA ILE A 660 -43.80 -14.79 23.37
C ILE A 660 -44.80 -15.94 23.14
N PRO A 661 -46.11 -15.77 23.42
CA PRO A 661 -47.08 -16.83 23.18
C PRO A 661 -47.31 -16.98 21.67
N VAL A 662 -47.35 -18.21 21.18
CA VAL A 662 -47.75 -18.52 19.81
C VAL A 662 -49.22 -18.92 19.83
N ASP A 663 -50.11 -17.94 19.69
CA ASP A 663 -51.56 -18.16 19.81
C ASP A 663 -52.12 -18.95 18.62
N GLU A 664 -51.60 -18.65 17.43
CA GLU A 664 -52.03 -19.27 16.16
C GLU A 664 -50.92 -19.19 15.11
N ILE A 665 -50.68 -20.30 14.41
CA ILE A 665 -49.84 -20.30 13.20
C ILE A 665 -50.69 -19.82 12.03
N VAL A 666 -50.33 -18.67 11.47
CA VAL A 666 -51.09 -18.01 10.40
C VAL A 666 -50.64 -18.55 9.03
N SER A 667 -49.34 -18.68 8.84
CA SER A 667 -48.76 -19.28 7.65
C SER A 667 -47.30 -19.69 7.88
N ALA A 668 -46.86 -20.73 7.19
CA ALA A 668 -45.45 -21.09 7.11
C ALA A 668 -45.06 -21.37 5.66
N LYS A 669 -43.84 -21.01 5.29
CA LYS A 669 -43.36 -21.16 3.90
C LYS A 669 -41.86 -21.35 3.81
N VAL A 670 -41.42 -21.98 2.72
CA VAL A 670 -40.03 -22.07 2.29
C VAL A 670 -39.92 -21.44 0.90
N VAL A 671 -39.04 -20.45 0.74
CA VAL A 671 -38.82 -19.70 -0.50
C VAL A 671 -37.37 -19.88 -0.93
N GLU A 672 -37.14 -20.28 -2.19
CA GLU A 672 -35.81 -20.34 -2.77
C GLU A 672 -35.69 -19.35 -3.92
N GLY A 673 -34.47 -18.84 -4.12
CA GLY A 673 -34.23 -17.92 -5.21
C GLY A 673 -32.77 -17.52 -5.40
N GLU A 674 -32.59 -16.62 -6.36
CA GLU A 674 -31.33 -15.99 -6.73
C GLU A 674 -31.40 -14.49 -6.47
N GLY A 675 -30.24 -13.84 -6.30
CA GLY A 675 -30.17 -12.40 -5.99
C GLY A 675 -30.31 -12.14 -4.50
N VAL A 676 -29.17 -12.13 -3.81
CA VAL A 676 -29.09 -11.93 -2.36
C VAL A 676 -28.86 -10.46 -2.05
N ALA A 677 -29.85 -9.82 -1.40
CA ALA A 677 -29.74 -8.44 -0.96
C ALA A 677 -28.54 -8.25 -0.01
N ASP A 678 -27.74 -7.22 -0.28
CA ASP A 678 -26.59 -6.86 0.56
C ASP A 678 -26.91 -5.76 1.56
N VAL A 679 -28.19 -5.32 1.61
CA VAL A 679 -28.75 -4.36 2.56
C VAL A 679 -28.00 -3.02 2.56
N SER A 680 -27.40 -2.66 1.42
CA SER A 680 -26.62 -1.43 1.23
C SER A 680 -27.47 -0.15 1.27
N CYS A 681 -28.79 -0.24 1.06
CA CYS A 681 -29.71 0.89 1.18
C CYS A 681 -30.06 1.24 2.64
N ALA A 682 -29.54 0.48 3.63
CA ALA A 682 -29.70 0.79 5.04
C ALA A 682 -29.24 2.21 5.37
N ARG A 683 -30.12 3.00 5.99
CA ARG A 683 -29.83 4.38 6.35
C ARG A 683 -30.50 4.80 7.64
N ARG A 684 -29.89 5.77 8.32
CA ARG A 684 -30.49 6.44 9.48
C ARG A 684 -31.79 7.14 9.07
N ILE A 685 -32.85 7.01 9.88
CA ILE A 685 -34.15 7.63 9.57
C ILE A 685 -34.12 9.15 9.70
N GLU A 686 -33.41 9.68 10.71
CA GLU A 686 -33.25 11.12 10.94
C GLU A 686 -31.91 11.40 11.61
N PHE A 687 -31.24 12.50 11.24
CA PHE A 687 -30.07 12.99 11.96
C PHE A 687 -30.55 13.76 13.20
N CYS A 688 -30.43 13.19 14.41
CA CYS A 688 -30.65 13.96 15.63
C CYS A 688 -29.63 15.09 15.69
N VAL A 689 -30.11 16.34 15.70
CA VAL A 689 -29.37 17.52 16.11
C VAL A 689 -29.33 17.55 17.64
N THR A 690 -28.63 16.59 18.25
CA THR A 690 -28.36 16.63 19.70
C THR A 690 -26.93 16.18 19.95
N TYR A 691 -25.99 17.00 19.50
CA TYR A 691 -24.84 17.31 20.33
C TYR A 691 -25.01 18.77 20.71
N THR A 692 -25.23 19.03 21.99
CA THR A 692 -25.10 20.36 22.57
C THR A 692 -23.71 20.84 22.19
N VAL A 693 -23.66 21.80 21.27
CA VAL A 693 -22.46 22.52 20.94
C VAL A 693 -22.09 23.27 22.22
N ASN A 694 -21.17 22.73 23.02
CA ASN A 694 -20.32 23.62 23.79
C ASN A 694 -19.57 24.43 22.74
N HIS A 695 -20.01 25.69 22.60
CA HIS A 695 -19.39 26.70 21.76
C HIS A 695 -17.97 26.93 22.27
N ASP A 696 -17.04 26.12 21.77
CA ASP A 696 -15.70 26.54 21.42
C ASP A 696 -15.06 25.38 20.65
N TYR A 697 -15.07 25.45 19.33
CA TYR A 697 -14.00 25.01 18.43
C TYR A 697 -14.46 25.32 17.01
N LYS A 698 -14.13 26.53 16.56
CA LYS A 698 -14.15 26.91 15.16
C LYS A 698 -13.31 25.92 14.36
N TYR A 699 -13.86 25.50 13.22
CA TYR A 699 -13.22 24.84 12.11
C TYR A 699 -11.71 25.13 11.99
N ARG A 700 -10.88 24.09 12.15
CA ARG A 700 -9.58 23.98 11.48
C ARG A 700 -9.53 22.67 10.73
N LEU A 701 -9.89 22.75 9.45
CA LEU A 701 -9.26 21.95 8.42
C LEU A 701 -7.81 22.42 8.31
N GLU A 702 -6.89 21.74 9.01
CA GLU A 702 -5.46 21.78 8.66
C GLU A 702 -4.71 20.66 9.36
N TYR A 703 -4.02 19.87 8.54
CA TYR A 703 -2.82 19.09 8.80
C TYR A 703 -2.20 19.17 10.21
N ALA A 704 -1.91 18.01 10.81
CA ALA A 704 -0.55 17.63 11.21
C ALA A 704 -0.52 16.35 12.06
N TYR A 705 0.36 15.43 11.66
CA TYR A 705 1.37 14.80 12.52
C TYR A 705 1.02 14.65 14.01
N CYS A 706 0.59 13.46 14.40
CA CYS A 706 0.63 13.04 15.80
C CYS A 706 1.45 11.75 15.92
N CYS A 707 2.78 11.90 15.82
CA CYS A 707 3.79 10.95 16.31
C CYS A 707 5.14 11.66 16.43
N ARG A 708 5.22 12.70 17.28
CA ARG A 708 6.46 13.08 17.97
C ARG A 708 6.09 13.60 19.36
N ARG A 709 6.28 12.75 20.37
CA ARG A 709 6.36 13.16 21.77
C ARG A 709 7.77 12.89 22.27
N GLN A 710 8.37 13.96 22.79
CA GLN A 710 9.27 14.04 23.94
C GLN A 710 10.66 13.41 23.71
N TYR A 711 11.78 14.07 24.00
CA TYR A 711 12.11 14.77 25.23
C TYR A 711 13.07 15.94 25.00
N THR A 712 12.76 17.11 25.55
CA THR A 712 13.77 18.01 26.13
C THR A 712 13.38 18.22 27.58
N ALA A 713 14.21 17.70 28.50
CA ALA A 713 14.18 18.04 29.90
C ALA A 713 15.13 19.23 30.11
N SER A 714 14.60 20.21 30.83
CA SER A 714 15.22 21.42 31.34
C SER A 714 16.55 21.18 32.08
N TYR A 715 17.43 22.19 32.14
CA TYR A 715 17.76 22.90 33.38
C TYR A 715 18.73 24.07 33.12
N VAL A 716 18.30 25.26 33.57
CA VAL A 716 19.00 26.55 33.85
C VAL A 716 19.73 27.25 32.71
#